data_AF-H3GP38-F1
#
_entry.id   AF-H3GP38-F1
#
_cell.length_a   1.000
_cell.length_b   1.000
_cell.length_c   1.000
_cell.angle_alpha   90.00
_cell.angle_beta   90.00
_cell.angle_gamma   90.00
#
_symmetry.space_group_name_H-M   'P 1'
#
loop_
_entity.id
_entity.type
_entity.pdbx_description
1 polymer ?
#
loop_
_entity_poly.entity_id
_entity_poly.type
_entity_poly.pdbx_seq_one_letter_code
_entity_poly.pdbx_strand_id
1 'polypeptide(L)'
;MRWYIFGIIRRLVVIAAAIQYIIVSMTATSSMIQTLKGAHNPPESFRVFTASLISGYLGKGLIRESPLVKNVLGNDTTPRDYAVFLESKTNTSFHNCSGLPKFNPAIYSYSYLSQAYLEMVDDVKYNVTVLDNSELVAVVVDCSFTNLKSGDAAMVRFFNLVRSRSDPSDLYMVTMSLNVQDYELRDYRKKGPGVLGMISLARNMSAHSMGEFYLMALTYPYKRSMDFEVYEFVRITTDSYLELRSVPRDPLTQPVKRLVTARKRGFFDGQEQSNIRYMYTMLDSNATSAQNRWEWLGEAVLQDSRAWVHGLHLYFGVQTIFSLAVLCLVAFQNARTGKLWVGDPFAAVSTASLVTRGILVIISWYVNSFWMLFEYCLANGGKISKTQIVRVHTELVHADVLVVYLSLVGLLSAIFRERIDPSVAIFLFEIIYNYGLSIETWSSVIRKEVVKYSDKVFYLGVPKVAASAAKMSPLRLWTSFQIPLSKDSTFLLASFFPGAILLSIIAGFAIVHKIYRHFYPEKNRQRSSAMSTERSSINEKTALALKGNLTNFEISTGAELRTRFGLISDYNNYVYFKGMKFASADGVYCSGYVIVNGKFLVDTTHLLSIAMIKATGSRLTNVYVYEVEGNTVKETSRLVYPETFTWSDLWHLNVTVLL
;
A
#
# COMPACT_ATOMS: atom_id res chain seq x y z
N MET A 1 -5.15 -39.22 -24.44
CA MET A 1 -3.98 -38.87 -23.60
C MET A 1 -3.74 -37.36 -23.53
N ARG A 2 -3.48 -36.64 -24.63
CA ARG A 2 -3.24 -35.16 -24.62
C ARG A 2 -4.34 -34.33 -23.94
N TRP A 3 -5.62 -34.61 -24.22
CA TRP A 3 -6.76 -33.90 -23.60
C TRP A 3 -6.94 -34.17 -22.10
N TYR A 4 -6.57 -35.37 -21.63
CA TYR A 4 -6.64 -35.73 -20.20
C TYR A 4 -5.54 -35.02 -19.40
N ILE A 5 -4.32 -34.96 -19.96
CA ILE A 5 -3.20 -34.21 -19.39
C ILE A 5 -3.54 -32.71 -19.31
N PHE A 6 -4.09 -32.15 -20.39
CA PHE A 6 -4.52 -30.75 -20.42
C PHE A 6 -5.60 -30.44 -19.35
N GLY A 7 -6.57 -31.33 -19.17
CA GLY A 7 -7.60 -31.20 -18.12
C GLY A 7 -7.01 -31.18 -16.70
N ILE A 8 -6.06 -32.07 -16.40
CA ILE A 8 -5.37 -32.10 -15.11
C ILE A 8 -4.55 -30.83 -14.89
N ILE A 9 -3.78 -30.39 -15.90
CA ILE A 9 -2.99 -29.15 -15.80
C ILE A 9 -3.90 -27.97 -15.47
N ARG A 10 -5.03 -27.82 -16.17
CA ARG A 10 -6.01 -26.75 -15.88
C ARG A 10 -6.50 -26.80 -14.44
N ARG A 11 -6.83 -27.99 -13.91
CA ARG A 11 -7.26 -28.15 -12.50
C ARG A 11 -6.16 -27.77 -11.51
N LEU A 12 -4.91 -28.11 -11.79
CA LEU A 12 -3.76 -27.71 -10.96
C LEU A 12 -3.58 -26.17 -10.95
N VAL A 13 -3.80 -25.50 -12.08
CA VAL A 13 -3.77 -24.02 -12.13
C VAL A 13 -4.88 -23.41 -11.28
N VAL A 14 -6.07 -24.00 -11.25
CA VAL A 14 -7.18 -23.52 -10.39
C VAL A 14 -6.87 -23.74 -8.91
N ILE A 15 -6.21 -24.84 -8.54
CA ILE A 15 -5.67 -25.06 -7.19
C ILE A 15 -4.63 -23.98 -6.85
N ALA A 16 -3.72 -23.67 -7.78
CA ALA A 16 -2.76 -22.59 -7.57
C ALA A 16 -3.45 -21.23 -7.36
N ALA A 17 -4.53 -20.95 -8.09
CA ALA A 17 -5.33 -19.73 -7.90
C ALA A 17 -6.02 -19.68 -6.52
N ALA A 18 -6.52 -20.83 -6.02
CA ALA A 18 -7.06 -20.93 -4.66
C ALA A 18 -5.98 -20.71 -3.58
N ILE A 19 -4.78 -21.26 -3.78
CA ILE A 19 -3.63 -21.03 -2.91
C ILE A 19 -3.24 -19.54 -2.91
N GLN A 20 -3.20 -18.90 -4.07
CA GLN A 20 -2.95 -17.46 -4.19
C GLN A 20 -3.99 -16.65 -3.40
N TYR A 21 -5.28 -16.97 -3.52
CA TYR A 21 -6.33 -16.31 -2.75
C TYR A 21 -6.14 -16.48 -1.23
N ILE A 22 -5.71 -17.66 -0.77
CA ILE A 22 -5.36 -17.90 0.64
C ILE A 22 -4.18 -17.04 1.06
N ILE A 23 -3.10 -17.00 0.27
CA ILE A 23 -1.90 -16.19 0.56
C ILE A 23 -2.29 -14.72 0.70
N VAL A 24 -3.06 -14.17 -0.23
CA VAL A 24 -3.54 -12.77 -0.19
C VAL A 24 -4.35 -12.53 1.10
N SER A 25 -5.27 -13.43 1.44
CA SER A 25 -6.13 -13.31 2.64
C SER A 25 -5.34 -13.36 3.95
N MET A 26 -4.39 -14.30 4.06
CA MET A 26 -3.54 -14.45 5.25
C MET A 26 -2.55 -13.28 5.40
N THR A 27 -2.00 -12.80 4.28
CA THR A 27 -1.09 -11.65 4.29
C THR A 27 -1.82 -10.37 4.67
N ALA A 28 -3.03 -10.14 4.15
CA ALA A 28 -3.89 -9.05 4.59
C ALA A 28 -4.20 -9.11 6.10
N THR A 29 -4.44 -10.31 6.64
CA THR A 29 -4.65 -10.49 8.08
C THR A 29 -3.39 -10.12 8.88
N SER A 30 -2.20 -10.49 8.41
CA SER A 30 -0.94 -10.09 9.04
C SER A 30 -0.74 -8.57 9.01
N SER A 31 -0.96 -7.93 7.86
CA SER A 31 -0.88 -6.48 7.72
C SER A 31 -1.90 -5.76 8.59
N MET A 32 -3.14 -6.28 8.71
CA MET A 32 -4.15 -5.74 9.62
C MET A 32 -3.65 -5.71 11.07
N ILE A 33 -3.03 -6.79 11.55
CA ILE A 33 -2.49 -6.86 12.91
C ILE A 33 -1.36 -5.83 13.10
N GLN A 34 -0.52 -5.63 12.10
CA GLN A 34 0.54 -4.61 12.14
C GLN A 34 -0.03 -3.19 12.22
N THR A 35 -1.02 -2.88 11.39
CA THR A 35 -1.70 -1.58 11.39
C THR A 35 -2.42 -1.30 12.73
N LEU A 36 -3.10 -2.30 13.29
CA LEU A 36 -3.77 -2.18 14.60
C LEU A 36 -2.79 -1.93 15.74
N LYS A 37 -1.57 -2.48 15.65
CA LYS A 37 -0.50 -2.25 16.63
C LYS A 37 0.19 -0.91 16.46
N GLY A 38 -0.09 -0.17 15.38
CA GLY A 38 0.66 1.03 15.02
C GLY A 38 2.13 0.72 14.74
N ALA A 39 2.42 -0.44 14.15
CA ALA A 39 3.79 -0.91 13.96
C ALA A 39 4.62 0.07 13.12
N HIS A 40 5.85 0.31 13.57
CA HIS A 40 6.80 1.15 12.86
C HIS A 40 7.31 0.44 11.61
N ASN A 41 7.34 1.15 10.48
CA ASN A 41 8.02 0.65 9.29
C ASN A 41 9.54 0.74 9.47
N PRO A 42 10.33 -0.08 8.76
CA PRO A 42 11.79 0.04 8.78
C PRO A 42 12.24 1.46 8.40
N PRO A 43 13.33 1.96 9.02
CA PRO A 43 13.93 3.23 8.64
C PRO A 43 14.30 3.27 7.15
N GLU A 44 13.96 4.36 6.48
CA GLU A 44 14.30 4.60 5.07
C GLU A 44 14.80 6.03 4.83
N SER A 45 15.49 6.22 3.71
CA SER A 45 15.87 7.55 3.22
C SER A 45 14.72 8.14 2.42
N PHE A 46 14.02 9.11 2.99
CA PHE A 46 12.87 9.74 2.34
C PHE A 46 13.28 10.75 1.27
N ARG A 47 14.39 11.44 1.49
CA ARG A 47 14.89 12.46 0.55
C ARG A 47 16.35 12.79 0.81
N VAL A 48 17.11 12.87 -0.28
CA VAL A 48 18.47 13.42 -0.27
C VAL A 48 18.44 14.76 -0.98
N PHE A 49 18.68 15.85 -0.27
CA PHE A 49 18.87 17.15 -0.87
C PHE A 49 20.34 17.34 -1.23
N THR A 50 20.60 17.72 -2.49
CA THR A 50 21.97 17.95 -2.97
C THR A 50 22.18 19.40 -3.42
N ALA A 51 23.37 19.93 -3.12
CA ALA A 51 23.94 21.19 -3.60
C ALA A 51 25.21 20.83 -4.40
N SER A 52 25.09 20.72 -5.72
CA SER A 52 26.10 20.12 -6.58
C SER A 52 27.20 21.08 -7.08
N LEU A 53 26.96 22.40 -7.01
CA LEU A 53 27.91 23.39 -7.53
C LEU A 53 28.91 23.80 -6.47
N ILE A 54 28.46 23.96 -5.21
CA ILE A 54 29.27 24.50 -4.12
C ILE A 54 30.61 23.77 -3.96
N SER A 55 30.63 22.43 -4.03
CA SER A 55 31.89 21.67 -3.90
C SER A 55 32.90 21.99 -5.01
N GLY A 56 32.43 22.26 -6.23
CA GLY A 56 33.31 22.67 -7.33
C GLY A 56 33.93 24.05 -7.08
N TYR A 57 33.12 24.98 -6.55
CA TYR A 57 33.55 26.33 -6.19
C TYR A 57 34.45 26.38 -4.96
N LEU A 58 34.30 25.46 -4.00
CA LEU A 58 35.18 25.34 -2.84
C LEU A 58 36.48 24.60 -3.16
N GLY A 59 36.51 23.80 -4.23
CA GLY A 59 37.65 22.99 -4.61
C GLY A 59 37.88 21.84 -3.63
N LYS A 60 39.09 21.26 -3.67
CA LYS A 60 39.47 20.12 -2.83
C LYS A 60 40.36 20.50 -1.63
N GLY A 61 40.98 21.68 -1.64
CA GLY A 61 41.95 22.09 -0.63
C GLY A 61 41.44 23.14 0.34
N LEU A 62 42.32 24.07 0.69
CA LEU A 62 42.02 25.22 1.54
C LEU A 62 40.98 26.15 0.89
N ILE A 63 40.04 26.67 1.70
CA ILE A 63 39.02 27.60 1.20
C ILE A 63 39.65 28.87 0.61
N ARG A 64 40.76 29.36 1.16
CA ARG A 64 41.52 30.50 0.61
C ARG A 64 41.95 30.31 -0.84
N GLU A 65 42.24 29.08 -1.23
CA GLU A 65 42.70 28.74 -2.59
C GLU A 65 41.57 28.35 -3.53
N SER A 66 40.33 28.36 -3.04
CA SER A 66 39.18 27.90 -3.79
C SER A 66 38.87 28.77 -5.02
N PRO A 67 38.29 28.19 -6.09
CA PRO A 67 37.78 28.96 -7.23
C PRO A 67 36.80 30.08 -6.84
N LEU A 68 36.00 29.89 -5.79
CA LEU A 68 35.12 30.92 -5.25
C LEU A 68 35.91 32.17 -4.86
N VAL A 69 37.00 32.01 -4.09
CA VAL A 69 37.79 33.14 -3.61
C VAL A 69 38.66 33.72 -4.73
N LYS A 70 39.38 32.87 -5.48
CA LYS A 70 40.34 33.32 -6.49
C LYS A 70 39.68 33.85 -7.75
N ASN A 71 38.66 33.16 -8.28
CA ASN A 71 38.11 33.46 -9.59
C ASN A 71 36.83 34.29 -9.50
N VAL A 72 35.90 33.95 -8.58
CA VAL A 72 34.61 34.66 -8.48
C VAL A 72 34.77 35.99 -7.75
N LEU A 73 35.50 36.00 -6.62
CA LEU A 73 35.73 37.22 -5.83
C LEU A 73 37.01 37.98 -6.24
N GLY A 74 37.76 37.50 -7.24
CA GLY A 74 38.99 38.16 -7.69
C GLY A 74 40.08 38.24 -6.62
N ASN A 75 40.14 37.24 -5.73
CA ASN A 75 41.03 37.18 -4.56
C ASN A 75 40.78 38.26 -3.48
N ASP A 76 39.72 39.07 -3.63
CA ASP A 76 39.29 40.08 -2.67
C ASP A 76 38.34 39.47 -1.62
N THR A 77 38.65 39.70 -0.35
CA THR A 77 37.89 39.21 0.81
C THR A 77 37.20 40.32 1.59
N THR A 78 37.09 41.51 1.01
CA THR A 78 36.34 42.61 1.60
C THR A 78 34.86 42.24 1.70
N PRO A 79 34.19 42.49 2.84
CA PRO A 79 32.77 42.20 3.03
C PRO A 79 31.90 42.75 1.90
N ARG A 80 30.93 41.95 1.47
CA ARG A 80 29.97 42.28 0.40
C ARG A 80 28.58 42.54 0.97
N ASP A 81 27.85 43.41 0.30
CA ASP A 81 26.45 43.77 0.56
C ASP A 81 25.45 43.04 -0.36
N TYR A 82 25.93 42.03 -1.10
CA TYR A 82 25.15 41.19 -1.99
C TYR A 82 25.42 39.70 -1.77
N ALA A 83 24.52 38.85 -2.26
CA ALA A 83 24.68 37.40 -2.26
C ALA A 83 25.21 36.92 -3.63
N VAL A 84 26.05 35.89 -3.60
CA VAL A 84 26.59 35.24 -4.80
C VAL A 84 25.77 33.99 -5.09
N PHE A 85 25.11 33.96 -6.24
CA PHE A 85 24.29 32.85 -6.73
C PHE A 85 25.11 32.01 -7.71
N LEU A 86 25.35 30.74 -7.38
CA LEU A 86 26.07 29.81 -8.24
C LEU A 86 25.08 29.18 -9.22
N GLU A 87 25.07 29.63 -10.48
CA GLU A 87 24.09 29.19 -11.48
C GLU A 87 24.53 27.95 -12.25
N SER A 88 25.82 27.86 -12.57
CA SER A 88 26.44 26.72 -13.25
C SER A 88 27.85 26.48 -12.71
N LYS A 89 28.64 25.61 -13.33
CA LYS A 89 30.04 25.37 -12.91
C LYS A 89 30.96 26.57 -13.14
N THR A 90 30.56 27.51 -13.98
CA THR A 90 31.37 28.65 -14.41
C THR A 90 30.61 29.98 -14.36
N ASN A 91 29.29 29.96 -14.26
CA ASN A 91 28.47 31.17 -14.24
C ASN A 91 27.93 31.47 -12.84
N THR A 92 28.02 32.74 -12.44
CA THR A 92 27.50 33.26 -11.18
C THR A 92 26.64 34.50 -11.42
N SER A 93 25.66 34.72 -10.56
CA SER A 93 24.79 35.89 -10.55
C SER A 93 24.86 36.58 -9.18
N PHE A 94 24.55 37.87 -9.13
CA PHE A 94 24.48 38.64 -7.87
C PHE A 94 23.05 39.06 -7.51
N HIS A 95 22.07 38.67 -8.33
CA HIS A 95 20.67 39.08 -8.15
C HIS A 95 19.77 37.93 -7.72
N ASN A 96 19.84 36.80 -8.43
CA ASN A 96 19.01 35.62 -8.18
C ASN A 96 19.57 34.38 -8.89
N CYS A 97 18.91 33.24 -8.69
CA CYS A 97 19.10 32.05 -9.51
C CYS A 97 18.24 32.12 -10.78
N SER A 98 18.84 32.47 -11.92
CA SER A 98 18.13 32.55 -13.20
C SER A 98 17.56 31.21 -13.62
N GLY A 99 16.35 31.21 -14.18
CA GLY A 99 15.73 30.00 -14.73
C GLY A 99 15.07 29.07 -13.71
N LEU A 100 14.92 29.48 -12.44
CA LEU A 100 14.21 28.72 -11.43
C LEU A 100 12.81 29.30 -11.16
N PRO A 101 11.73 28.68 -11.67
CA PRO A 101 10.38 29.25 -11.62
C PRO A 101 9.80 29.35 -10.21
N LYS A 102 10.31 28.55 -9.27
CA LYS A 102 9.88 28.53 -7.86
C LYS A 102 10.87 29.23 -6.92
N PHE A 103 11.79 30.03 -7.46
CA PHE A 103 12.71 30.81 -6.65
C PHE A 103 11.95 31.77 -5.73
N ASN A 104 12.27 31.76 -4.44
CA ASN A 104 11.67 32.66 -3.47
C ASN A 104 12.68 33.73 -3.05
N PRO A 105 12.58 34.96 -3.58
CA PRO A 105 13.52 36.03 -3.27
C PRO A 105 13.42 36.50 -1.82
N ALA A 106 12.31 36.24 -1.11
CA ALA A 106 12.19 36.60 0.30
C ALA A 106 13.01 35.69 1.21
N ILE A 107 13.27 34.44 0.80
CA ILE A 107 14.14 33.49 1.52
C ILE A 107 15.59 33.66 1.06
N TYR A 108 15.81 33.73 -0.26
CA TYR A 108 17.15 33.77 -0.85
C TYR A 108 17.58 35.20 -1.21
N SER A 109 17.40 36.14 -0.27
CA SER A 109 17.93 37.50 -0.37
C SER A 109 19.17 37.66 0.52
N TYR A 110 20.10 38.53 0.12
CA TYR A 110 21.23 38.91 0.97
C TYR A 110 20.76 39.35 2.36
N SER A 111 19.79 40.27 2.46
CA SER A 111 19.32 40.82 3.74
C SER A 111 18.87 39.74 4.72
N TYR A 112 17.99 38.83 4.30
CA TYR A 112 17.51 37.75 5.16
C TYR A 112 18.61 36.74 5.53
N LEU A 113 19.44 36.33 4.56
CA LEU A 113 20.46 35.29 4.79
C LEU A 113 21.63 35.82 5.63
N SER A 114 22.09 37.05 5.39
CA SER A 114 23.13 37.69 6.19
C SER A 114 22.64 37.97 7.60
N GLN A 115 21.39 38.45 7.77
CA GLN A 115 20.77 38.60 9.09
C GLN A 115 20.69 37.27 9.84
N ALA A 116 20.25 36.19 9.18
CA ALA A 116 20.20 34.86 9.79
C ALA A 116 21.57 34.39 10.26
N TYR A 117 22.63 34.63 9.49
CA TYR A 117 24.00 34.34 9.90
C TYR A 117 24.45 35.22 11.09
N LEU A 118 24.21 36.53 11.04
CA LEU A 118 24.65 37.45 12.08
C LEU A 118 23.94 37.20 13.42
N GLU A 119 22.61 36.99 13.40
CA GLU A 119 21.85 36.59 14.60
C GLU A 119 22.37 35.27 15.16
N MET A 120 22.61 34.29 14.29
CA MET A 120 23.20 33.01 14.70
C MET A 120 24.56 33.20 15.37
N VAL A 121 25.50 33.97 14.80
CA VAL A 121 26.82 34.21 15.43
C VAL A 121 26.67 34.84 16.81
N ASP A 122 25.86 35.89 16.92
CA ASP A 122 25.64 36.58 18.20
C ASP A 122 25.03 35.65 19.26
N ASP A 123 24.08 34.82 18.85
CA ASP A 123 23.38 33.89 19.72
C ASP A 123 24.26 32.75 20.24
N VAL A 124 25.23 32.28 19.45
CA VAL A 124 26.02 31.06 19.75
C VAL A 124 27.46 31.33 20.19
N LYS A 125 27.92 32.58 20.20
CA LYS A 125 29.30 32.96 20.57
C LYS A 125 29.76 32.45 21.94
N TYR A 126 28.82 32.19 22.84
CA TYR A 126 29.09 31.61 24.17
C TYR A 126 29.66 30.17 24.12
N ASN A 127 29.50 29.48 22.99
CA ASN A 127 29.96 28.11 22.79
C ASN A 127 30.82 27.96 21.53
N VAL A 128 30.41 28.56 20.41
CA VAL A 128 31.10 28.46 19.12
C VAL A 128 32.07 29.63 18.94
N THR A 129 33.15 29.63 19.73
CA THR A 129 34.11 30.74 19.82
C THR A 129 34.82 31.08 18.50
N VAL A 130 34.96 30.10 17.59
CA VAL A 130 35.56 30.29 16.26
C VAL A 130 34.80 31.35 15.44
N LEU A 131 33.47 31.42 15.60
CA LEU A 131 32.64 32.36 14.86
C LEU A 131 32.66 33.78 15.44
N ASP A 132 33.02 33.95 16.71
CA ASP A 132 33.09 35.26 17.38
C ASP A 132 34.19 36.15 16.76
N ASN A 133 35.35 35.56 16.45
CA ASN A 133 36.45 36.24 15.77
C ASN A 133 36.31 36.25 14.23
N SER A 134 35.15 35.89 13.68
CA SER A 134 34.91 35.83 12.24
C SER A 134 34.21 37.10 11.72
N GLU A 135 34.52 37.45 10.47
CA GLU A 135 33.85 38.50 9.70
C GLU A 135 33.22 37.90 8.43
N LEU A 136 31.95 38.21 8.17
CA LEU A 136 31.23 37.75 6.98
C LEU A 136 31.78 38.44 5.73
N VAL A 137 32.33 37.65 4.80
CA VAL A 137 32.84 38.13 3.51
C VAL A 137 31.73 38.13 2.47
N ALA A 138 31.07 36.99 2.28
CA ALA A 138 30.01 36.84 1.28
C ALA A 138 29.02 35.75 1.65
N VAL A 139 27.74 35.98 1.34
CA VAL A 139 26.71 34.95 1.36
C VAL A 139 26.66 34.28 -0.01
N VAL A 140 26.64 32.96 -0.03
CA VAL A 140 26.65 32.15 -1.26
C VAL A 140 25.44 31.21 -1.28
N VAL A 141 24.75 31.20 -2.41
CA VAL A 141 23.57 30.35 -2.66
C VAL A 141 23.87 29.44 -3.83
N ASP A 142 23.77 28.12 -3.62
CA ASP A 142 23.90 27.14 -4.69
C ASP A 142 22.54 26.96 -5.41
N CYS A 143 22.42 27.47 -6.63
CA CYS A 143 21.18 27.38 -7.42
C CYS A 143 20.86 25.95 -7.87
N SER A 144 21.82 25.03 -7.78
CA SER A 144 21.56 23.61 -8.03
C SER A 144 20.81 22.93 -6.88
N PHE A 145 20.69 23.58 -5.71
CA PHE A 145 20.10 23.00 -4.52
C PHE A 145 18.68 22.49 -4.76
N THR A 146 18.50 21.19 -4.59
CA THR A 146 17.23 20.49 -4.87
C THR A 146 16.00 21.07 -4.15
N ASN A 147 16.15 21.55 -2.90
CA ASN A 147 15.03 22.16 -2.18
C ASN A 147 14.61 23.51 -2.81
N LEU A 148 15.60 24.32 -3.18
CA LEU A 148 15.42 25.61 -3.85
C LEU A 148 14.69 25.42 -5.19
N LYS A 149 15.08 24.40 -5.98
CA LYS A 149 14.37 24.02 -7.22
C LYS A 149 12.92 23.62 -6.97
N SER A 150 12.63 22.95 -5.86
CA SER A 150 11.27 22.51 -5.51
C SER A 150 10.37 23.61 -4.95
N GLY A 151 10.95 24.75 -4.51
CA GLY A 151 10.21 25.86 -3.92
C GLY A 151 9.65 25.60 -2.51
N ASP A 152 10.23 24.64 -1.77
CA ASP A 152 9.78 24.33 -0.40
C ASP A 152 10.30 25.40 0.57
N ALA A 153 9.37 26.18 1.13
CA ALA A 153 9.64 27.28 2.05
C ALA A 153 9.87 26.84 3.51
N ALA A 154 9.82 25.54 3.82
CA ALA A 154 10.13 25.03 5.15
C ALA A 154 11.62 24.85 5.41
N MET A 155 12.44 24.91 4.35
CA MET A 155 13.87 24.64 4.44
C MET A 155 14.67 25.64 3.62
N VAL A 156 15.83 26.01 4.14
CA VAL A 156 16.81 26.80 3.39
C VAL A 156 18.21 26.27 3.71
N ARG A 157 19.07 26.25 2.70
CA ARG A 157 20.49 25.96 2.86
C ARG A 157 21.29 26.97 2.07
N PHE A 158 22.29 27.54 2.73
CA PHE A 158 23.15 28.57 2.20
C PHE A 158 24.51 28.49 2.86
N PHE A 159 25.47 29.21 2.29
CA PHE A 159 26.88 29.08 2.61
C PHE A 159 27.44 30.47 2.90
N ASN A 160 28.11 30.65 4.02
CA ASN A 160 28.70 31.93 4.41
C ASN A 160 30.21 31.79 4.33
N LEU A 161 30.83 32.53 3.42
CA LEU A 161 32.28 32.70 3.36
C LEU A 161 32.66 33.71 4.43
N VAL A 162 33.52 33.32 5.36
CA VAL A 162 33.92 34.13 6.50
C VAL A 162 35.44 34.12 6.62
N ARG A 163 36.02 35.21 7.12
CA ARG A 163 37.46 35.32 7.40
C ARG A 163 37.71 35.62 8.86
N SER A 164 38.88 35.24 9.36
CA SER A 164 39.32 35.68 10.68
C SER A 164 39.57 37.19 10.69
N ARG A 165 39.13 37.88 11.76
CA ARG A 165 39.43 39.31 11.97
C ARG A 165 40.91 39.56 12.27
N SER A 166 41.59 38.57 12.84
CA SER A 166 43.02 38.67 13.16
C SER A 166 43.91 38.33 11.97
N ASP A 167 43.45 37.43 11.09
CA ASP A 167 44.18 37.04 9.88
C ASP A 167 43.21 36.95 8.68
N PRO A 168 43.15 37.98 7.83
CA PRO A 168 42.28 37.99 6.65
C PRO A 168 42.58 36.91 5.61
N SER A 169 43.74 36.23 5.69
CA SER A 169 44.09 35.12 4.80
C SER A 169 43.43 33.80 5.22
N ASP A 170 42.98 33.74 6.48
CA ASP A 170 42.35 32.57 7.08
C ASP A 170 40.83 32.59 6.85
N LEU A 171 40.40 31.77 5.89
CA LEU A 171 39.01 31.72 5.43
C LEU A 171 38.36 30.39 5.79
N TYR A 172 37.08 30.47 6.12
CA TYR A 172 36.23 29.35 6.42
C TYR A 172 34.95 29.42 5.59
N MET A 173 34.42 28.25 5.26
CA MET A 173 33.07 28.11 4.76
C MET A 173 32.16 27.61 5.87
N VAL A 174 31.13 28.41 6.19
CA VAL A 174 30.10 28.05 7.18
C VAL A 174 28.83 27.66 6.43
N THR A 175 28.52 26.37 6.41
CA THR A 175 27.24 25.89 5.88
C THR A 175 26.17 26.13 6.92
N MET A 176 25.06 26.75 6.54
CA MET A 176 23.85 26.83 7.37
C MET A 176 22.72 26.09 6.69
N SER A 177 22.19 25.08 7.36
CA SER A 177 20.98 24.35 6.94
C SER A 177 19.89 24.58 7.98
N LEU A 178 18.81 25.26 7.58
CA LEU A 178 17.69 25.60 8.46
C LEU A 178 16.45 24.83 8.01
N ASN A 179 15.79 24.13 8.93
CA ASN A 179 14.50 23.46 8.68
C ASN A 179 13.47 23.83 9.76
N VAL A 180 12.31 24.32 9.34
CA VAL A 180 11.18 24.55 10.22
C VAL A 180 10.47 23.23 10.47
N GLN A 181 10.41 22.80 11.73
CA GLN A 181 9.82 21.53 12.13
C GLN A 181 9.24 21.60 13.54
N ASP A 182 8.49 20.57 13.91
CA ASP A 182 7.88 20.45 15.23
C ASP A 182 8.93 20.06 16.28
N TYR A 183 8.81 20.63 17.48
CA TYR A 183 9.56 20.26 18.65
C TYR A 183 8.67 20.04 19.86
N GLU A 184 9.16 19.25 20.80
CA GLU A 184 8.53 19.00 22.10
C GLU A 184 9.60 19.04 23.21
N LEU A 185 9.32 19.83 24.24
CA LEU A 185 10.00 19.86 25.52
C LEU A 185 9.09 19.18 26.54
N ARG A 186 9.25 17.86 26.70
CA ARG A 186 8.34 17.02 27.50
C ARG A 186 8.31 17.44 28.97
N ASP A 187 9.47 17.75 29.55
CA ASP A 187 9.62 18.18 30.95
C ASP A 187 8.88 19.50 31.25
N TYR A 188 8.71 20.35 30.24
CA TYR A 188 8.07 21.67 30.35
C TYR A 188 6.66 21.70 29.75
N ARG A 189 6.15 20.56 29.24
CA ARG A 189 4.87 20.47 28.50
C ARG A 189 4.74 21.50 27.38
N LYS A 190 5.86 21.90 26.77
CA LYS A 190 5.90 22.90 25.70
C LYS A 190 6.11 22.19 24.36
N LYS A 191 5.26 22.51 23.39
CA LYS A 191 5.38 22.00 22.02
C LYS A 191 5.07 23.10 21.03
N GLY A 192 5.58 22.95 19.81
CA GLY A 192 5.26 23.85 18.72
C GLY A 192 6.29 23.80 17.61
N PRO A 193 6.20 24.72 16.66
CA PRO A 193 7.17 24.86 15.59
C PRO A 193 8.42 25.58 16.08
N GLY A 194 9.57 25.14 15.57
CA GLY A 194 10.87 25.77 15.73
C GLY A 194 11.72 25.55 14.49
N VAL A 195 12.86 26.24 14.42
CA VAL A 195 13.86 25.98 13.38
C VAL A 195 14.99 25.16 13.96
N LEU A 196 15.21 23.99 13.35
CA LEU A 196 16.45 23.24 13.49
C LEU A 196 17.49 23.86 12.57
N GLY A 197 18.51 24.46 13.16
CA GLY A 197 19.72 24.90 12.49
C GLY A 197 20.81 23.83 12.59
N MET A 198 21.48 23.57 11.48
CA MET A 198 22.66 22.72 11.42
C MET A 198 23.78 23.50 10.78
N ILE A 199 24.90 23.57 11.49
CA ILE A 199 26.08 24.32 11.05
C ILE A 199 27.24 23.35 10.87
N SER A 200 27.97 23.49 9.77
CA SER A 200 29.26 22.83 9.56
C SER A 200 30.30 23.85 9.11
N LEU A 201 31.47 23.84 9.75
CA LEU A 201 32.58 24.74 9.45
C LEU A 201 33.68 23.97 8.70
N ALA A 202 34.10 24.48 7.55
CA ALA A 202 35.17 23.91 6.76
C ALA A 202 36.25 24.95 6.44
N ARG A 203 37.50 24.68 6.83
CA ARG A 203 38.69 25.43 6.38
C ARG A 203 39.39 24.75 5.20
N ASN A 204 39.29 23.42 5.12
CA ASN A 204 39.88 22.59 4.08
C ASN A 204 38.89 21.49 3.67
N MET A 205 38.61 21.37 2.37
CA MET A 205 37.66 20.41 1.83
C MET A 205 38.18 18.97 1.80
N SER A 206 39.49 18.76 1.92
CA SER A 206 40.13 17.44 2.05
C SER A 206 40.18 16.92 3.49
N ALA A 207 39.83 17.76 4.47
CA ALA A 207 39.84 17.41 5.89
C ALA A 207 38.43 17.12 6.41
N HIS A 208 38.34 16.66 7.66
CA HIS A 208 37.08 16.65 8.41
C HIS A 208 36.63 18.10 8.67
N SER A 209 35.32 18.30 8.84
CA SER A 209 34.78 19.57 9.30
C SER A 209 35.39 19.95 10.65
N MET A 210 35.68 21.24 10.83
CA MET A 210 36.34 21.75 12.05
C MET A 210 35.36 21.85 13.23
N GLY A 211 34.07 21.86 12.96
CA GLY A 211 33.04 21.97 13.98
C GLY A 211 31.65 21.80 13.37
N GLU A 212 30.80 21.11 14.11
CA GLU A 212 29.44 20.76 13.70
C GLU A 212 28.50 20.95 14.87
N PHE A 213 27.44 21.74 14.65
CA PHE A 213 26.57 22.16 15.74
C PHE A 213 25.11 22.03 15.34
N TYR A 214 24.32 21.47 16.26
CA TYR A 214 22.88 21.59 16.22
C TYR A 214 22.47 22.84 16.97
N LEU A 215 21.62 23.64 16.34
CA LEU A 215 20.99 24.79 16.94
C LEU A 215 19.48 24.62 16.89
N MET A 216 18.79 25.16 17.89
CA MET A 216 17.34 25.30 17.82
C MET A 216 16.91 26.72 18.14
N ALA A 217 16.09 27.26 17.26
CA ALA A 217 15.36 28.51 17.43
C ALA A 217 13.89 28.16 17.73
N LEU A 218 13.52 28.13 19.01
CA LEU A 218 12.17 27.75 19.42
C LEU A 218 11.17 28.86 19.04
N THR A 219 9.95 28.50 18.64
CA THR A 219 8.86 29.44 18.32
C THR A 219 9.01 30.19 16.98
N TYR A 220 10.19 30.20 16.35
CA TYR A 220 10.32 30.59 14.94
C TYR A 220 9.56 29.60 14.03
N PRO A 221 8.82 30.02 12.98
CA PRO A 221 8.78 31.32 12.28
C PRO A 221 7.73 32.32 12.80
N TYR A 222 7.22 32.15 14.01
CA TYR A 222 6.19 33.02 14.60
C TYR A 222 6.76 34.12 15.51
N LYS A 223 8.06 34.37 15.39
CA LYS A 223 8.80 35.49 15.97
C LYS A 223 9.76 36.03 14.91
N ARG A 224 10.16 37.30 15.01
CA ARG A 224 11.09 37.94 14.07
C ARG A 224 12.54 37.51 14.30
N SER A 225 12.99 37.47 15.55
CA SER A 225 14.31 36.99 15.91
C SER A 225 14.34 35.47 15.98
N MET A 226 15.44 34.85 15.58
CA MET A 226 15.61 33.40 15.65
C MET A 226 15.91 32.93 17.08
N ASP A 227 16.68 33.69 17.88
CA ASP A 227 17.10 33.35 19.25
C ASP A 227 17.66 31.91 19.35
N PHE A 228 18.74 31.63 18.64
CA PHE A 228 19.32 30.29 18.61
C PHE A 228 19.92 29.87 19.97
N GLU A 229 19.64 28.64 20.35
CA GLU A 229 20.32 27.94 21.45
C GLU A 229 21.13 26.78 20.87
N VAL A 230 22.33 26.54 21.41
CA VAL A 230 23.21 25.42 21.01
C VAL A 230 22.73 24.12 21.65
N TYR A 231 22.75 23.03 20.89
CA TYR A 231 22.36 21.70 21.34
C TYR A 231 23.39 20.64 20.96
N GLU A 232 23.50 19.65 21.83
CA GLU A 232 24.23 18.41 21.59
C GLU A 232 23.26 17.30 21.19
N PHE A 233 23.70 16.46 20.25
CA PHE A 233 22.98 15.24 19.90
C PHE A 233 23.06 14.22 21.03
N VAL A 234 21.92 13.66 21.42
CA VAL A 234 21.84 12.60 22.44
C VAL A 234 21.65 11.24 21.77
N ARG A 235 20.55 11.09 21.01
CA ARG A 235 20.19 9.85 20.31
C ARG A 235 19.03 10.08 19.32
N ILE A 236 18.75 9.06 18.53
CA ILE A 236 17.45 8.91 17.86
C ILE A 236 16.54 8.09 18.78
N THR A 237 15.34 8.60 19.03
CA THR A 237 14.32 7.90 19.83
C THR A 237 13.71 6.72 19.07
N THR A 238 12.98 5.84 19.75
CA THR A 238 12.24 4.73 19.12
C THR A 238 11.22 5.20 18.08
N ASP A 239 10.74 6.44 18.22
CA ASP A 239 9.71 7.01 17.36
C ASP A 239 10.31 7.91 16.26
N SER A 240 11.59 7.72 15.92
CA SER A 240 12.32 8.48 14.90
C SER A 240 12.42 9.99 15.14
N TYR A 241 12.36 10.43 16.40
CA TYR A 241 12.72 11.81 16.77
C TYR A 241 14.22 11.96 17.04
N LEU A 242 14.74 13.11 16.67
CA LEU A 242 16.05 13.60 17.07
C LEU A 242 15.97 14.11 18.51
N GLU A 243 16.66 13.47 19.45
CA GLU A 243 16.78 13.92 20.85
C GLU A 243 18.04 14.79 21.00
N LEU A 244 17.81 16.02 21.46
CA LEU A 244 18.82 17.07 21.60
C LEU A 244 18.86 17.58 23.04
N ARG A 245 20.06 17.90 23.54
CA ARG A 245 20.31 18.46 24.87
C ARG A 245 20.88 19.87 24.74
N SER A 246 20.23 20.87 25.35
CA SER A 246 20.70 22.26 25.23
C SER A 246 22.00 22.48 25.99
N VAL A 247 22.87 23.34 25.47
CA VAL A 247 24.01 23.89 26.18
C VAL A 247 23.65 25.29 26.70
N PRO A 248 23.48 25.48 28.02
CA PRO A 248 23.06 26.76 28.59
C PRO A 248 24.14 27.84 28.41
N ARG A 249 23.71 29.10 28.26
CA ARG A 249 24.63 30.26 28.20
C ARG A 249 25.32 30.47 29.55
N ASP A 250 24.57 30.28 30.63
CA ASP A 250 25.06 30.28 32.00
C ASP A 250 24.55 29.01 32.72
N PRO A 251 25.43 28.01 32.94
CA PRO A 251 25.07 26.78 33.62
C PRO A 251 24.57 26.95 35.06
N LEU A 252 24.85 28.10 35.71
CA LEU A 252 24.45 28.35 37.10
C LEU A 252 23.00 28.85 37.21
N THR A 253 22.49 29.50 36.16
CA THR A 253 21.16 30.13 36.19
C THR A 253 20.17 29.52 35.21
N GLN A 254 20.65 28.84 34.16
CA GLN A 254 19.81 28.28 33.10
C GLN A 254 19.78 26.74 33.17
N PRO A 255 18.58 26.12 33.22
CA PRO A 255 18.49 24.68 33.25
C PRO A 255 18.82 24.08 31.87
N VAL A 256 19.41 22.87 31.91
CA VAL A 256 19.58 22.05 30.71
C VAL A 256 18.21 21.55 30.24
N LYS A 257 17.86 21.85 28.99
CA LYS A 257 16.60 21.45 28.35
C LYS A 257 16.84 20.21 27.48
N ARG A 258 15.94 19.24 27.57
CA ARG A 258 15.90 18.07 26.70
C ARG A 258 14.75 18.22 25.71
N LEU A 259 15.09 18.26 24.43
CA LEU A 259 14.18 18.52 23.34
C LEU A 259 14.14 17.29 22.42
N VAL A 260 12.94 16.94 21.97
CA VAL A 260 12.76 16.01 20.85
C VAL A 260 12.18 16.77 19.67
N THR A 261 12.69 16.52 18.48
CA THR A 261 12.24 17.20 17.26
C THR A 261 12.25 16.25 16.07
N ALA A 262 11.28 16.41 15.18
CA ALA A 262 11.18 15.65 13.95
C ALA A 262 10.43 16.47 12.91
N ARG A 263 10.79 16.28 11.65
CA ARG A 263 10.01 16.76 10.52
C ARG A 263 8.87 15.79 10.26
N LYS A 264 7.70 16.10 10.80
CA LYS A 264 6.47 15.31 10.64
C LYS A 264 5.87 15.59 9.25
N ARG A 265 5.67 14.56 8.41
CA ARG A 265 5.01 14.71 7.10
C ARG A 265 4.01 13.60 6.87
N GLY A 266 2.82 13.95 6.43
CA GLY A 266 1.77 12.96 6.18
C GLY A 266 0.42 13.54 6.57
N PHE A 267 -0.53 12.67 6.85
CA PHE A 267 -1.91 13.07 7.02
C PHE A 267 -2.61 12.18 8.05
N PHE A 268 -3.67 12.72 8.66
CA PHE A 268 -4.46 12.02 9.66
C PHE A 268 -5.95 12.33 9.51
N ASP A 269 -6.78 11.41 10.01
CA ASP A 269 -8.22 11.55 10.09
C ASP A 269 -8.70 11.39 11.55
N GLY A 270 -8.90 12.53 12.21
CA GLY A 270 -9.27 12.56 13.62
C GLY A 270 -8.14 12.05 14.52
N GLN A 271 -8.51 11.27 15.53
CA GLN A 271 -7.56 10.59 16.44
C GLN A 271 -7.43 9.10 16.13
N GLU A 272 -8.17 8.61 15.13
CA GLU A 272 -8.39 7.19 14.92
C GLU A 272 -7.48 6.61 13.83
N GLN A 273 -7.07 7.46 12.88
CA GLN A 273 -6.36 7.03 11.67
C GLN A 273 -5.26 8.05 11.30
N SER A 274 -4.05 7.57 10.99
CA SER A 274 -2.95 8.42 10.56
C SER A 274 -1.91 7.67 9.74
N ASN A 275 -1.25 8.41 8.84
CA ASN A 275 -0.06 7.98 8.12
C ASN A 275 0.94 9.13 8.18
N ILE A 276 1.86 9.06 9.13
CA ILE A 276 2.80 10.14 9.43
C ILE A 276 4.22 9.59 9.35
N ARG A 277 5.03 10.27 8.55
CA ARG A 277 6.47 10.07 8.48
C ARG A 277 7.14 10.99 9.49
N TYR A 278 7.96 10.41 10.34
CA TYR A 278 8.80 11.12 11.29
C TYR A 278 10.22 11.11 10.76
N MET A 279 10.70 12.26 10.30
CA MET A 279 12.00 12.36 9.65
C MET A 279 12.97 13.20 10.48
N TYR A 280 14.23 12.78 10.49
CA TYR A 280 15.35 13.47 11.12
C TYR A 280 16.53 13.55 10.15
N THR A 281 17.55 14.29 10.55
CA THR A 281 18.75 14.50 9.74
C THR A 281 19.98 14.61 10.63
N MET A 282 21.11 14.12 10.13
CA MET A 282 22.37 14.00 10.87
C MET A 282 23.43 14.97 10.33
N LEU A 283 24.25 15.52 11.22
CA LEU A 283 25.49 16.21 10.84
C LEU A 283 26.49 15.20 10.25
N ASP A 284 27.33 15.64 9.33
CA ASP A 284 28.29 14.79 8.61
C ASP A 284 29.70 15.35 8.73
N SER A 285 30.54 14.67 9.51
CA SER A 285 31.93 15.05 9.78
C SER A 285 32.83 15.23 8.54
N ASN A 286 32.44 14.70 7.37
CA ASN A 286 33.20 14.90 6.14
C ASN A 286 32.86 16.26 5.53
N ALA A 287 33.85 17.16 5.42
CA ALA A 287 33.63 18.51 4.91
C ALA A 287 32.99 18.53 3.50
N THR A 288 33.34 17.61 2.61
CA THR A 288 32.74 17.57 1.26
C THR A 288 31.26 17.18 1.33
N SER A 289 30.92 16.12 2.06
CA SER A 289 29.54 15.67 2.23
C SER A 289 28.70 16.69 3.00
N ALA A 290 29.26 17.28 4.05
CA ALA A 290 28.65 18.33 4.86
C ALA A 290 28.23 19.55 4.05
N GLN A 291 28.93 19.85 2.95
CA GLN A 291 28.61 20.97 2.05
C GLN A 291 27.60 20.58 0.97
N ASN A 292 27.70 19.37 0.41
CA ASN A 292 26.93 19.00 -0.79
C ASN A 292 25.68 18.16 -0.55
N ARG A 293 25.55 17.47 0.58
CA ARG A 293 24.50 16.48 0.83
C ARG A 293 23.77 16.80 2.13
N TRP A 294 22.45 16.68 2.08
CA TRP A 294 21.58 16.82 3.24
C TRP A 294 20.46 15.79 3.18
N GLU A 295 20.63 14.70 3.92
CA GLU A 295 19.74 13.54 3.86
C GLU A 295 18.72 13.53 5.00
N TRP A 296 17.51 13.10 4.66
CA TRP A 296 16.38 12.93 5.57
C TRP A 296 16.07 11.44 5.71
N LEU A 297 16.30 10.94 6.92
CA LEU A 297 16.06 9.56 7.33
C LEU A 297 14.83 9.53 8.22
N GLY A 298 14.19 8.37 8.35
CA GLY A 298 13.16 8.19 9.36
C GLY A 298 12.25 7.01 9.06
N GLU A 299 11.09 7.00 9.70
CA GLU A 299 10.11 5.92 9.59
C GLU A 299 8.71 6.48 9.29
N ALA A 300 7.91 5.67 8.59
CA ALA A 300 6.48 5.89 8.44
C ALA A 300 5.73 5.12 9.55
N VAL A 301 4.89 5.82 10.30
CA VAL A 301 4.02 5.24 11.31
C VAL A 301 2.59 5.30 10.79
N LEU A 302 2.00 4.12 10.60
CA LEU A 302 0.61 3.95 10.17
C LEU A 302 -0.21 3.52 11.37
N GLN A 303 -1.31 4.22 11.62
CA GLN A 303 -2.28 3.87 12.64
C GLN A 303 -3.65 3.85 12.00
N ASP A 304 -4.40 2.78 12.24
CA ASP A 304 -5.81 2.69 11.86
C ASP A 304 -6.54 1.82 12.89
N SER A 305 -7.18 2.49 13.84
CA SER A 305 -7.97 1.83 14.89
C SER A 305 -9.17 1.05 14.35
N ARG A 306 -9.58 1.31 13.10
CA ARG A 306 -10.69 0.61 12.44
C ARG A 306 -10.22 -0.49 11.50
N ALA A 307 -8.92 -0.78 11.42
CA ALA A 307 -8.38 -1.81 10.53
C ALA A 307 -8.94 -3.22 10.83
N TRP A 308 -9.43 -3.48 12.05
CA TRP A 308 -10.00 -4.77 12.45
C TRP A 308 -11.14 -5.25 11.56
N VAL A 309 -11.84 -4.34 10.86
CA VAL A 309 -12.92 -4.70 9.91
C VAL A 309 -12.40 -5.57 8.77
N HIS A 310 -11.11 -5.49 8.43
CA HIS A 310 -10.48 -6.34 7.42
C HIS A 310 -10.19 -7.77 7.94
N GLY A 311 -10.48 -8.06 9.21
CA GLY A 311 -10.41 -9.39 9.80
C GLY A 311 -11.36 -10.42 9.13
N LEU A 312 -12.32 -9.94 8.34
CA LEU A 312 -13.12 -10.78 7.43
C LEU A 312 -12.25 -11.63 6.48
N HIS A 313 -11.04 -11.19 6.13
CA HIS A 313 -10.13 -11.96 5.27
C HIS A 313 -9.58 -13.20 5.95
N LEU A 314 -9.38 -13.16 7.27
CA LEU A 314 -9.02 -14.35 8.03
C LEU A 314 -10.11 -15.42 7.87
N TYR A 315 -11.37 -15.02 8.03
CA TYR A 315 -12.51 -15.91 7.86
C TYR A 315 -12.59 -16.45 6.42
N PHE A 316 -12.46 -15.58 5.41
CA PHE A 316 -12.50 -16.01 4.01
C PHE A 316 -11.36 -16.98 3.66
N GLY A 317 -10.15 -16.71 4.15
CA GLY A 317 -8.99 -17.57 3.91
C GLY A 317 -9.12 -18.92 4.61
N VAL A 318 -9.56 -18.96 5.87
CA VAL A 318 -9.81 -20.22 6.60
C VAL A 318 -10.89 -21.06 5.92
N GLN A 319 -11.96 -20.42 5.44
CA GLN A 319 -13.00 -21.13 4.69
C GLN A 319 -12.45 -21.74 3.39
N THR A 320 -11.59 -21.02 2.65
CA THR A 320 -10.96 -21.55 1.44
C THR A 320 -9.96 -22.67 1.76
N ILE A 321 -9.19 -22.58 2.86
CA ILE A 321 -8.31 -23.66 3.34
C ILE A 321 -9.13 -24.93 3.62
N PHE A 322 -10.27 -24.80 4.29
CA PHE A 322 -11.15 -25.93 4.58
C PHE A 322 -11.67 -26.59 3.29
N SER A 323 -12.14 -25.79 2.32
CA SER A 323 -12.57 -26.32 1.02
C SER A 323 -11.45 -27.05 0.28
N LEU A 324 -10.22 -26.53 0.33
CA LEU A 324 -9.06 -27.17 -0.28
C LEU A 324 -8.69 -28.48 0.44
N ALA A 325 -8.80 -28.53 1.77
CA ALA A 325 -8.58 -29.75 2.54
C ALA A 325 -9.59 -30.84 2.16
N VAL A 326 -10.88 -30.49 2.03
CA VAL A 326 -11.93 -31.40 1.55
C VAL A 326 -11.60 -31.91 0.14
N LEU A 327 -11.19 -31.04 -0.77
CA LEU A 327 -10.78 -31.44 -2.13
C LEU A 327 -9.60 -32.43 -2.10
N CYS A 328 -8.58 -32.14 -1.31
CA CYS A 328 -7.41 -33.00 -1.16
C CYS A 328 -7.78 -34.38 -0.60
N LEU A 329 -8.69 -34.44 0.38
CA LEU A 329 -9.19 -35.70 0.94
C LEU A 329 -9.93 -36.52 -0.12
N VAL A 330 -10.85 -35.90 -0.87
CA VAL A 330 -11.59 -36.60 -1.94
C VAL A 330 -10.65 -37.09 -3.04
N ALA A 331 -9.69 -36.28 -3.46
CA ALA A 331 -8.69 -36.66 -4.47
C ALA A 331 -7.81 -37.81 -3.97
N PHE A 332 -7.38 -37.77 -2.71
CA PHE A 332 -6.58 -38.82 -2.08
C PHE A 332 -7.33 -40.15 -2.00
N GLN A 333 -8.59 -40.13 -1.55
CA GLN A 333 -9.42 -41.34 -1.46
C GLN A 333 -9.69 -41.95 -2.84
N ASN A 334 -9.98 -41.11 -3.85
CA ASN A 334 -10.10 -41.58 -5.23
C ASN A 334 -8.81 -42.22 -5.75
N ALA A 335 -7.65 -41.59 -5.48
CA ALA A 335 -6.35 -42.13 -5.87
C ALA A 335 -6.08 -43.50 -5.20
N ARG A 336 -6.45 -43.68 -3.93
CA ARG A 336 -6.37 -44.98 -3.24
C ARG A 336 -7.23 -46.06 -3.90
N THR A 337 -8.35 -45.69 -4.50
CA THR A 337 -9.21 -46.60 -5.28
C THR A 337 -8.75 -46.78 -6.73
N GLY A 338 -7.56 -46.28 -7.11
CA GLY A 338 -6.99 -46.41 -8.45
C GLY A 338 -7.55 -45.42 -9.48
N LYS A 339 -8.29 -44.39 -9.05
CA LYS A 339 -8.90 -43.38 -9.93
C LYS A 339 -8.22 -42.03 -9.73
N LEU A 340 -7.51 -41.55 -10.75
CA LEU A 340 -6.95 -40.19 -10.72
C LEU A 340 -8.04 -39.17 -11.04
N TRP A 341 -8.46 -38.40 -10.03
CA TRP A 341 -9.49 -37.37 -10.12
C TRP A 341 -9.08 -36.13 -9.32
N VAL A 342 -9.27 -34.95 -9.91
CA VAL A 342 -9.00 -33.64 -9.28
C VAL A 342 -10.16 -32.70 -9.62
N GLY A 343 -10.90 -32.28 -8.59
CA GLY A 343 -12.04 -31.37 -8.70
C GLY A 343 -11.65 -29.89 -8.71
N ASP A 344 -12.66 -29.02 -8.66
CA ASP A 344 -12.49 -27.56 -8.61
C ASP A 344 -12.54 -27.02 -7.16
N PRO A 345 -11.51 -26.37 -6.62
CA PRO A 345 -11.55 -25.82 -5.25
C PRO A 345 -12.61 -24.72 -5.06
N PHE A 346 -13.06 -24.05 -6.13
CA PHE A 346 -14.12 -23.04 -6.08
C PHE A 346 -15.54 -23.64 -6.18
N ALA A 347 -15.67 -24.96 -6.39
CA ALA A 347 -16.94 -25.67 -6.41
C ALA A 347 -17.79 -25.48 -5.14
N ALA A 348 -17.14 -25.36 -3.98
CA ALA A 348 -17.83 -25.17 -2.71
C ALA A 348 -18.29 -23.72 -2.49
N VAL A 349 -17.84 -22.77 -3.32
CA VAL A 349 -18.19 -21.35 -3.20
C VAL A 349 -19.34 -21.04 -4.16
N SER A 350 -20.55 -20.86 -3.61
CA SER A 350 -21.69 -20.43 -4.40
C SER A 350 -21.54 -18.98 -4.85
N THR A 351 -22.15 -18.61 -5.98
CA THR A 351 -22.21 -17.22 -6.44
C THR A 351 -22.81 -16.29 -5.39
N ALA A 352 -23.83 -16.76 -4.66
CA ALA A 352 -24.42 -16.03 -3.54
C ALA A 352 -23.42 -15.78 -2.39
N SER A 353 -22.64 -16.80 -2.02
CA SER A 353 -21.57 -16.64 -1.03
C SER A 353 -20.55 -15.60 -1.47
N LEU A 354 -20.16 -15.64 -2.75
CA LEU A 354 -19.12 -14.77 -3.30
C LEU A 354 -19.60 -13.30 -3.36
N VAL A 355 -20.85 -13.07 -3.78
CA VAL A 355 -21.50 -11.74 -3.75
C VAL A 355 -21.62 -11.23 -2.32
N THR A 356 -21.99 -12.09 -1.37
CA THR A 356 -22.07 -11.72 0.06
C THR A 356 -20.71 -11.28 0.59
N ARG A 357 -19.61 -11.96 0.22
CA ARG A 357 -18.25 -11.54 0.59
C ARG A 357 -17.92 -10.14 0.05
N GLY A 358 -18.28 -9.85 -1.21
CA GLY A 358 -18.11 -8.53 -1.81
C GLY A 358 -18.87 -7.43 -1.07
N ILE A 359 -20.13 -7.69 -0.70
CA ILE A 359 -20.95 -6.76 0.08
C ILE A 359 -20.33 -6.50 1.46
N LEU A 360 -19.85 -7.55 2.14
CA LEU A 360 -19.18 -7.42 3.44
C LEU A 360 -17.93 -6.54 3.37
N VAL A 361 -17.14 -6.66 2.30
CA VAL A 361 -15.97 -5.79 2.06
C VAL A 361 -16.40 -4.34 1.78
N ILE A 362 -17.47 -4.12 1.02
CA ILE A 362 -17.97 -2.75 0.79
C ILE A 362 -18.46 -2.11 2.10
N ILE A 363 -19.12 -2.88 2.97
CA ILE A 363 -19.50 -2.42 4.31
C ILE A 363 -18.26 -2.13 5.16
N SER A 364 -17.22 -2.97 5.07
CA SER A 364 -15.97 -2.74 5.80
C SER A 364 -15.30 -1.44 5.38
N TRP A 365 -15.31 -1.09 4.09
CA TRP A 365 -14.84 0.22 3.60
C TRP A 365 -15.60 1.38 4.21
N TYR A 366 -16.92 1.28 4.30
CA TYR A 366 -17.74 2.32 4.94
C TYR A 366 -17.39 2.50 6.41
N VAL A 367 -17.28 1.40 7.18
CA VAL A 367 -16.91 1.43 8.60
C VAL A 367 -15.48 1.96 8.79
N ASN A 368 -14.55 1.61 7.90
CA ASN A 368 -13.19 2.15 7.85
C ASN A 368 -13.12 3.61 7.34
N SER A 369 -14.26 4.26 7.07
CA SER A 369 -14.34 5.61 6.49
C SER A 369 -13.54 5.77 5.19
N PHE A 370 -13.44 4.69 4.41
CA PHE A 370 -12.66 4.60 3.16
C PHE A 370 -11.18 4.96 3.32
N TRP A 371 -10.63 4.87 4.54
CA TRP A 371 -9.27 5.29 4.85
C TRP A 371 -8.23 4.50 4.07
N MET A 372 -8.26 3.16 4.16
CA MET A 372 -7.28 2.30 3.49
C MET A 372 -7.27 2.52 1.96
N LEU A 373 -8.44 2.64 1.33
CA LEU A 373 -8.54 2.91 -0.10
C LEU A 373 -7.95 4.27 -0.45
N PHE A 374 -8.31 5.30 0.32
CA PHE A 374 -7.81 6.66 0.12
C PHE A 374 -6.30 6.76 0.29
N GLU A 375 -5.77 6.10 1.32
CA GLU A 375 -4.34 6.03 1.60
C GLU A 375 -3.56 5.39 0.43
N TYR A 376 -4.08 4.27 -0.10
CA TYR A 376 -3.51 3.62 -1.27
C TYR A 376 -3.55 4.49 -2.53
N CYS A 377 -4.69 5.15 -2.80
CA CYS A 377 -4.81 6.07 -3.93
C CYS A 377 -3.83 7.24 -3.81
N LEU A 378 -3.63 7.80 -2.60
CA LEU A 378 -2.62 8.84 -2.35
C LEU A 378 -1.19 8.32 -2.55
N ALA A 379 -0.90 7.07 -2.17
CA ALA A 379 0.40 6.47 -2.41
C ALA A 379 0.71 6.31 -3.91
N ASN A 380 -0.27 5.85 -4.70
CA ASN A 380 -0.12 5.78 -6.16
C ASN A 380 0.00 7.19 -6.77
N GLY A 381 -0.85 8.13 -6.36
CA GLY A 381 -0.79 9.51 -6.84
C GLY A 381 0.55 10.19 -6.54
N GLY A 382 1.10 10.00 -5.34
CA GLY A 382 2.41 10.51 -4.94
C GLY A 382 3.57 9.91 -5.74
N LYS A 383 3.50 8.61 -6.09
CA LYS A 383 4.46 7.95 -7.00
C LYS A 383 4.39 8.53 -8.41
N ILE A 384 3.19 8.77 -8.94
CA ILE A 384 3.00 9.34 -10.29
C ILE A 384 3.49 10.79 -10.36
N SER A 385 3.13 11.64 -9.38
CA SER A 385 3.51 13.05 -9.37
C SER A 385 4.94 13.28 -8.84
N LYS A 386 5.55 12.26 -8.23
CA LYS A 386 6.88 12.33 -7.58
C LYS A 386 6.96 13.40 -6.49
N THR A 387 5.83 13.73 -5.84
CA THR A 387 5.79 14.76 -4.79
C THR A 387 6.02 14.18 -3.40
N GLN A 388 5.58 12.95 -3.15
CA GLN A 388 5.71 12.30 -1.86
C GLN A 388 5.80 10.78 -1.95
N ILE A 389 6.50 10.20 -0.97
CA ILE A 389 6.48 8.78 -0.67
C ILE A 389 5.46 8.57 0.45
N VAL A 390 4.42 7.79 0.18
CA VAL A 390 3.44 7.36 1.18
C VAL A 390 3.58 5.84 1.30
N ARG A 391 3.97 5.38 2.48
CA ARG A 391 4.07 3.95 2.77
C ARG A 391 2.69 3.44 3.13
N VAL A 392 2.27 2.33 2.52
CA VAL A 392 0.97 1.71 2.77
C VAL A 392 1.11 0.20 2.86
N HIS A 393 0.20 -0.44 3.59
CA HIS A 393 0.02 -1.89 3.58
C HIS A 393 -0.84 -2.29 2.38
N THR A 394 -0.19 -2.43 1.22
CA THR A 394 -0.86 -2.76 -0.05
C THR A 394 -1.64 -4.06 -0.01
N GLU A 395 -1.32 -4.95 0.94
CA GLU A 395 -1.94 -6.27 1.05
C GLU A 395 -3.41 -6.19 1.47
N LEU A 396 -3.77 -5.19 2.29
CA LEU A 396 -5.17 -4.94 2.69
C LEU A 396 -6.03 -4.54 1.49
N VAL A 397 -5.55 -3.56 0.71
CA VAL A 397 -6.20 -3.09 -0.51
C VAL A 397 -6.31 -4.24 -1.51
N HIS A 398 -5.23 -4.98 -1.68
CA HIS A 398 -5.17 -6.09 -2.62
C HIS A 398 -6.25 -7.13 -2.33
N ALA A 399 -6.39 -7.55 -1.07
CA ALA A 399 -7.39 -8.53 -0.66
C ALA A 399 -8.82 -8.00 -0.81
N ASP A 400 -9.09 -6.76 -0.37
CA ASP A 400 -10.42 -6.15 -0.49
C ASP A 400 -10.85 -6.02 -1.95
N VAL A 401 -9.99 -5.45 -2.80
CA VAL A 401 -10.29 -5.22 -4.21
C VAL A 401 -10.40 -6.55 -4.97
N LEU A 402 -9.58 -7.55 -4.64
CA LEU A 402 -9.71 -8.91 -5.21
C LEU A 402 -11.08 -9.51 -4.89
N VAL A 403 -11.54 -9.45 -3.65
CA VAL A 403 -12.84 -10.01 -3.25
C VAL A 403 -14.00 -9.29 -3.94
N VAL A 404 -13.97 -7.95 -3.98
CA VAL A 404 -14.98 -7.16 -4.68
C VAL A 404 -14.96 -7.45 -6.18
N TYR A 405 -13.78 -7.55 -6.79
CA TYR A 405 -13.63 -7.93 -8.19
C TYR A 405 -14.21 -9.32 -8.47
N LEU A 406 -13.84 -10.35 -7.70
CA LEU A 406 -14.39 -11.70 -7.89
C LEU A 406 -15.92 -11.70 -7.72
N SER A 407 -16.46 -10.89 -6.79
CA SER A 407 -17.91 -10.70 -6.60
C SER A 407 -18.58 -10.15 -7.86
N LEU A 408 -17.98 -9.13 -8.46
CA LEU A 408 -18.46 -8.56 -9.72
C LEU A 408 -18.33 -9.56 -10.89
N VAL A 409 -17.26 -10.35 -10.95
CA VAL A 409 -17.10 -11.43 -11.93
C VAL A 409 -18.18 -12.51 -11.75
N GLY A 410 -18.49 -12.91 -10.52
CA GLY A 410 -19.59 -13.83 -10.22
C GLY A 410 -20.95 -13.30 -10.66
N LEU A 411 -21.20 -12.00 -10.46
CA LEU A 411 -22.42 -11.33 -10.91
C LEU A 411 -22.49 -11.25 -12.45
N LEU A 412 -21.38 -10.89 -13.13
CA LEU A 412 -21.28 -10.90 -14.59
C LEU A 412 -21.55 -12.30 -15.15
N SER A 413 -20.97 -13.33 -14.53
CA SER A 413 -21.20 -14.74 -14.87
C SER A 413 -22.68 -15.11 -14.79
N ALA A 414 -23.38 -14.68 -13.73
CA ALA A 414 -24.81 -14.90 -13.58
C ALA A 414 -25.66 -14.17 -14.63
N ILE A 415 -25.31 -12.91 -14.96
CA ILE A 415 -25.99 -12.11 -15.99
C ILE A 415 -25.82 -12.74 -17.38
N PHE A 416 -24.58 -13.06 -17.76
CA PHE A 416 -24.29 -13.65 -19.06
C PHE A 416 -24.70 -15.12 -19.16
N ARG A 417 -25.00 -15.76 -18.03
CA ARG A 417 -25.26 -17.21 -17.93
C ARG A 417 -24.10 -18.02 -18.50
N GLU A 418 -22.88 -17.64 -18.12
CA GLU A 418 -21.64 -18.29 -18.57
C GLU A 418 -20.71 -18.55 -17.40
N ARG A 419 -20.02 -19.69 -17.39
CA ARG A 419 -19.02 -20.04 -16.38
C ARG A 419 -17.72 -19.29 -16.66
N ILE A 420 -17.14 -18.71 -15.63
CA ILE A 420 -15.85 -18.02 -15.72
C ILE A 420 -14.83 -18.81 -14.92
N ASP A 421 -13.74 -19.21 -15.58
CA ASP A 421 -12.70 -19.98 -14.92
C ASP A 421 -12.01 -19.13 -13.82
N PRO A 422 -11.98 -19.60 -12.56
CA PRO A 422 -11.36 -18.88 -11.45
C PRO A 422 -9.90 -18.52 -11.70
N SER A 423 -9.16 -19.41 -12.38
CA SER A 423 -7.75 -19.16 -12.67
C SER A 423 -7.55 -18.00 -13.62
N VAL A 424 -8.41 -17.86 -14.65
CA VAL A 424 -8.36 -16.74 -15.59
C VAL A 424 -8.70 -15.44 -14.87
N ALA A 425 -9.76 -15.44 -14.05
CA ALA A 425 -10.18 -14.23 -13.33
C ALA A 425 -9.10 -13.74 -12.36
N ILE A 426 -8.54 -14.62 -11.52
CA ILE A 426 -7.52 -14.29 -10.53
C ILE A 426 -6.20 -13.92 -11.22
N PHE A 427 -5.78 -14.66 -12.25
CA PHE A 427 -4.53 -14.35 -12.96
C PHE A 427 -4.59 -13.00 -13.68
N LEU A 428 -5.70 -12.68 -14.36
CA LEU A 428 -5.89 -11.37 -14.99
C LEU A 428 -5.91 -10.25 -13.95
N PHE A 429 -6.53 -10.49 -12.80
CA PHE A 429 -6.50 -9.55 -11.69
C PHE A 429 -5.08 -9.27 -11.20
N GLU A 430 -4.30 -10.31 -10.93
CA GLU A 430 -2.91 -10.17 -10.48
C GLU A 430 -2.05 -9.41 -11.50
N ILE A 431 -2.25 -9.64 -12.80
CA ILE A 431 -1.59 -8.86 -13.84
C ILE A 431 -1.99 -7.38 -13.75
N ILE A 432 -3.28 -7.07 -13.77
CA ILE A 432 -3.75 -5.69 -13.79
C ILE A 432 -3.41 -4.96 -12.48
N TYR A 433 -3.44 -5.65 -11.34
CA TYR A 433 -3.05 -5.09 -10.06
C TYR A 433 -1.56 -4.73 -10.03
N ASN A 434 -0.68 -5.65 -10.45
CA ASN A 434 0.76 -5.41 -10.48
C ASN A 434 1.19 -4.34 -11.50
N TYR A 435 0.49 -4.25 -12.64
CA TYR A 435 0.74 -3.23 -13.67
C TYR A 435 -0.18 -2.00 -13.55
N GLY A 436 -0.99 -1.90 -12.49
CA GLY A 436 -2.05 -0.90 -12.35
C GLY A 436 -1.54 0.53 -12.43
N LEU A 437 -0.43 0.82 -11.76
CA LEU A 437 0.23 2.13 -11.78
C LEU A 437 0.64 2.54 -13.21
N SER A 438 1.17 1.60 -14.00
CA SER A 438 1.54 1.86 -15.39
C SER A 438 0.30 2.15 -16.25
N ILE A 439 -0.79 1.41 -16.03
CA ILE A 439 -2.06 1.59 -16.74
C ILE A 439 -2.68 2.96 -16.42
N GLU A 440 -2.64 3.40 -15.16
CA GLU A 440 -3.11 4.75 -14.76
C GLU A 440 -2.38 5.86 -15.55
N THR A 441 -1.12 5.64 -15.92
CA THR A 441 -0.35 6.63 -16.70
C THR A 441 -0.64 6.62 -18.20
N TRP A 442 -1.30 5.58 -18.75
CA TRP A 442 -1.65 5.49 -20.17
C TRP A 442 -2.70 6.53 -20.57
N SER A 443 -3.65 6.83 -19.68
CA SER A 443 -4.65 7.87 -19.91
C SER A 443 -4.19 9.21 -19.32
N SER A 444 -3.97 10.19 -20.18
CA SER A 444 -3.59 11.55 -19.76
C SER A 444 -4.67 12.21 -18.89
N VAL A 445 -5.94 11.88 -19.12
CA VAL A 445 -7.10 12.39 -18.35
C VAL A 445 -7.08 11.83 -16.94
N ILE A 446 -6.97 10.50 -16.79
CA ILE A 446 -6.93 9.84 -15.48
C ILE A 446 -5.71 10.29 -14.69
N ARG A 447 -4.53 10.29 -15.33
CA ARG A 447 -3.29 10.78 -14.71
C ARG A 447 -3.44 12.20 -14.19
N LYS A 448 -4.05 13.10 -14.96
CA LYS A 448 -4.24 14.50 -14.56
C LYS A 448 -5.12 14.63 -13.32
N GLU A 449 -6.22 13.88 -13.24
CA GLU A 449 -7.11 13.93 -12.07
C GLU A 449 -6.45 13.36 -10.81
N VAL A 450 -5.77 12.21 -10.93
CA VAL A 450 -5.04 11.58 -9.81
C VAL A 450 -3.94 12.51 -9.28
N VAL A 451 -3.13 13.08 -10.17
CA VAL A 451 -2.03 14.00 -9.81
C VAL A 451 -2.56 15.29 -9.20
N LYS A 452 -3.60 15.90 -9.80
CA LYS A 452 -4.19 17.15 -9.33
C LYS A 452 -4.68 17.04 -7.90
N TYR A 453 -5.40 15.96 -7.57
CA TYR A 453 -5.89 15.77 -6.21
C TYR A 453 -4.76 15.42 -5.23
N SER A 454 -3.87 14.49 -5.60
CA SER A 454 -2.71 14.10 -4.79
C SER A 454 -1.85 15.31 -4.40
N ASP A 455 -1.50 16.17 -5.37
CA ASP A 455 -0.68 17.35 -5.13
C ASP A 455 -1.43 18.41 -4.31
N LYS A 456 -2.74 18.60 -4.56
CA LYS A 456 -3.58 19.48 -3.73
C LYS A 456 -3.54 19.06 -2.27
N VAL A 457 -3.69 17.76 -1.99
CA VAL A 457 -3.63 17.20 -0.64
C VAL A 457 -2.23 17.35 -0.04
N PHE A 458 -1.18 17.06 -0.81
CA PHE A 458 0.21 17.21 -0.35
C PHE A 458 0.53 18.62 0.18
N TYR A 459 0.03 19.66 -0.49
CA TYR A 459 0.25 21.05 -0.08
C TYR A 459 -0.59 21.51 1.12
N LEU A 460 -1.57 20.73 1.59
CA LEU A 460 -2.29 21.04 2.84
C LEU A 460 -1.39 20.99 4.07
N GLY A 461 -0.26 20.30 4.00
CA GLY A 461 0.71 20.26 5.09
C GLY A 461 1.40 21.60 5.38
N VAL A 462 1.30 22.57 4.47
CA VAL A 462 1.73 23.96 4.73
C VAL A 462 0.55 24.72 5.33
N PRO A 463 0.55 25.04 6.64
CA PRO A 463 -0.59 25.69 7.26
C PRO A 463 -0.81 27.10 6.68
N LYS A 464 -2.07 27.46 6.49
CA LYS A 464 -2.44 28.84 6.16
C LYS A 464 -2.15 29.72 7.38
N VAL A 465 -1.35 30.76 7.18
CA VAL A 465 -1.00 31.73 8.22
C VAL A 465 -1.62 33.09 7.94
N ALA A 466 -2.02 33.80 8.99
CA ALA A 466 -2.49 35.18 8.88
C ALA A 466 -1.41 36.09 8.28
N ALA A 467 -1.82 37.17 7.62
CA ALA A 467 -0.88 38.09 6.96
C ALA A 467 0.16 38.70 7.92
N SER A 468 -0.20 38.90 9.19
CA SER A 468 0.72 39.38 10.24
C SER A 468 1.82 38.36 10.55
N ALA A 469 1.47 37.08 10.74
CA ALA A 469 2.42 36.00 10.94
C ALA A 469 3.27 35.74 9.68
N ALA A 470 2.68 35.86 8.50
CA ALA A 470 3.40 35.71 7.23
C ALA A 470 4.50 36.77 7.04
N LYS A 471 4.36 37.96 7.66
CA LYS A 471 5.35 39.04 7.65
C LYS A 471 6.50 38.84 8.66
N MET A 472 6.37 37.92 9.63
CA MET A 472 7.41 37.71 10.65
C MET A 472 8.63 36.98 10.10
N SER A 473 8.42 36.08 9.15
CA SER A 473 9.45 35.25 8.56
C SER A 473 9.05 34.85 7.14
N PRO A 474 9.99 34.70 6.20
CA PRO A 474 9.71 34.11 4.89
C PRO A 474 9.62 32.58 4.94
N LEU A 475 10.12 31.93 5.99
CA LEU A 475 10.04 30.49 6.18
C LEU A 475 8.64 30.06 6.68
N ARG A 476 8.25 28.82 6.37
CA ARG A 476 6.92 28.27 6.70
C ARG A 476 7.03 26.91 7.35
N LEU A 477 6.18 26.64 8.34
CA LEU A 477 6.03 25.29 8.85
C LEU A 477 5.44 24.40 7.75
N TRP A 478 5.96 23.18 7.63
CA TRP A 478 5.28 22.14 6.88
C TRP A 478 5.28 20.85 7.69
N THR A 479 4.10 20.50 8.18
CA THR A 479 3.87 19.42 9.14
C THR A 479 2.79 18.45 8.64
N SER A 480 2.48 17.42 9.43
CA SER A 480 1.33 16.55 9.22
C SER A 480 0.01 17.31 9.38
N PHE A 481 -1.01 16.95 8.60
CA PHE A 481 -2.27 17.70 8.56
C PHE A 481 -3.51 16.79 8.61
N GLN A 482 -4.61 17.34 9.09
CA GLN A 482 -5.92 16.70 9.05
C GLN A 482 -6.45 16.71 7.61
N ILE A 483 -6.85 15.55 7.09
CA ILE A 483 -7.49 15.49 5.77
C ILE A 483 -8.89 16.10 5.80
N PRO A 484 -9.40 16.63 4.67
CA PRO A 484 -10.79 17.03 4.57
C PRO A 484 -11.74 15.88 4.95
N LEU A 485 -12.81 16.20 5.69
CA LEU A 485 -13.81 15.22 6.15
C LEU A 485 -14.42 14.40 4.99
N SER A 486 -14.67 15.06 3.86
CA SER A 486 -15.17 14.41 2.65
C SER A 486 -14.00 13.98 1.75
N LYS A 487 -13.87 12.67 1.52
CA LYS A 487 -12.95 12.10 0.54
C LYS A 487 -13.51 12.28 -0.88
N ASP A 488 -12.67 12.67 -1.82
CA ASP A 488 -13.09 12.99 -3.19
C ASP A 488 -13.39 11.71 -3.99
N SER A 489 -14.66 11.54 -4.38
CA SER A 489 -15.12 10.36 -5.11
C SER A 489 -14.54 10.27 -6.52
N THR A 490 -14.32 11.40 -7.18
CA THR A 490 -13.75 11.44 -8.54
C THR A 490 -12.32 10.95 -8.53
N PHE A 491 -11.54 11.36 -7.52
CA PHE A 491 -10.19 10.87 -7.28
C PHE A 491 -10.17 9.36 -7.06
N LEU A 492 -11.01 8.84 -6.16
CA LEU A 492 -11.09 7.39 -5.88
C LEU A 492 -11.46 6.61 -7.15
N LEU A 493 -12.49 7.04 -7.89
CA LEU A 493 -12.90 6.38 -9.13
C LEU A 493 -11.81 6.42 -10.20
N ALA A 494 -11.10 7.55 -10.35
CA ALA A 494 -9.98 7.67 -11.29
C ALA A 494 -8.83 6.72 -10.92
N SER A 495 -8.50 6.58 -9.64
CA SER A 495 -7.46 5.67 -9.16
C SER A 495 -7.83 4.19 -9.35
N PHE A 496 -9.10 3.82 -9.34
CA PHE A 496 -9.53 2.43 -9.61
C PHE A 496 -9.89 2.16 -11.08
N PHE A 497 -9.55 3.06 -12.00
CA PHE A 497 -9.76 2.89 -13.45
C PHE A 497 -9.21 1.58 -14.03
N PRO A 498 -8.02 1.07 -13.63
CA PRO A 498 -7.55 -0.25 -14.10
C PRO A 498 -8.53 -1.40 -13.77
N GLY A 499 -9.25 -1.33 -12.65
CA GLY A 499 -10.28 -2.29 -12.28
C GLY A 499 -11.47 -2.30 -13.24
N ALA A 500 -11.87 -1.13 -13.77
CA ALA A 500 -12.94 -1.02 -14.76
C ALA A 500 -12.53 -1.65 -16.11
N ILE A 501 -11.26 -1.50 -16.51
CA ILE A 501 -10.71 -2.18 -17.70
C ILE A 501 -10.78 -3.70 -17.52
N LEU A 502 -10.35 -4.20 -16.36
CA LEU A 502 -10.36 -5.62 -16.06
C LEU A 502 -11.78 -6.22 -16.15
N LEU A 503 -12.78 -5.56 -15.56
CA LEU A 503 -14.18 -6.00 -15.66
C LEU A 503 -14.69 -5.99 -17.11
N SER A 504 -14.27 -5.01 -17.91
CA SER A 504 -14.62 -4.93 -19.33
C SER A 504 -14.01 -6.08 -20.14
N ILE A 505 -12.77 -6.47 -19.82
CA ILE A 505 -12.09 -7.63 -20.44
C ILE A 505 -12.85 -8.92 -20.12
N ILE A 506 -13.24 -9.13 -18.85
CA ILE A 506 -13.99 -10.31 -18.44
C ILE A 506 -15.39 -10.36 -19.08
N ALA A 507 -16.09 -9.24 -19.14
CA ALA A 507 -17.38 -9.15 -19.82
C ALA A 507 -17.24 -9.48 -21.32
N GLY A 508 -16.22 -8.94 -21.99
CA GLY A 508 -15.88 -9.27 -23.37
C GLY A 508 -15.57 -10.75 -23.56
N PHE A 509 -14.78 -11.34 -22.67
CA PHE A 509 -14.49 -12.77 -22.67
C PHE A 509 -15.76 -13.62 -22.55
N ALA A 510 -16.68 -13.27 -21.63
CA ALA A 510 -17.94 -13.97 -21.48
C ALA A 510 -18.82 -13.87 -22.74
N ILE A 511 -18.89 -12.70 -23.38
CA ILE A 511 -19.63 -12.50 -24.63
C ILE A 511 -19.04 -13.34 -25.77
N VAL A 512 -17.71 -13.32 -25.96
CA VAL A 512 -17.02 -14.10 -27.00
C VAL A 512 -17.22 -15.59 -26.76
N HIS A 513 -17.12 -16.05 -25.52
CA HIS A 513 -17.33 -17.46 -25.18
C HIS A 513 -18.77 -17.90 -25.47
N LYS A 514 -19.76 -17.05 -25.15
CA LYS A 514 -21.17 -17.30 -25.45
C LYS A 514 -21.44 -17.39 -26.96
N ILE A 515 -20.84 -16.49 -27.74
CA ILE A 515 -20.91 -16.52 -29.21
C ILE A 515 -20.27 -17.81 -29.75
N TYR A 516 -19.10 -18.19 -29.23
CA TYR A 516 -18.42 -19.42 -29.64
C TYR A 516 -19.28 -20.66 -29.38
N ARG A 517 -19.90 -20.79 -28.20
CA ARG A 517 -20.80 -21.92 -27.87
C ARG A 517 -22.06 -21.94 -28.71
N HIS A 518 -22.54 -20.79 -29.16
CA HIS A 518 -23.67 -20.71 -30.08
C HIS A 518 -23.34 -21.31 -31.45
N PHE A 519 -22.15 -21.01 -31.99
CA PHE A 519 -21.71 -21.55 -33.28
C PHE A 519 -21.17 -22.98 -33.21
N TYR A 520 -20.58 -23.37 -32.07
CA TYR A 520 -20.03 -24.70 -31.82
C TYR A 520 -20.68 -25.35 -30.59
N PRO A 521 -21.97 -25.74 -30.67
CA PRO A 521 -22.63 -26.41 -29.56
C PRO A 521 -21.94 -27.73 -29.22
N GLU A 522 -21.78 -28.04 -27.93
CA GLU A 522 -21.25 -29.32 -27.48
C GLU A 522 -22.06 -30.47 -28.10
N LYS A 523 -21.36 -31.39 -28.77
CA LYS A 523 -21.98 -32.58 -29.35
C LYS A 523 -22.54 -33.44 -28.21
N ASN A 524 -23.82 -33.28 -27.91
CA ASN A 524 -24.57 -34.24 -27.12
C ASN A 524 -24.39 -35.60 -27.80
N ARG A 525 -23.63 -36.51 -27.18
CA ARG A 525 -23.60 -37.93 -27.55
C ARG A 525 -24.94 -38.57 -27.16
N GLN A 526 -26.04 -38.08 -27.72
CA GLN A 526 -27.25 -38.87 -27.85
C GLN A 526 -26.94 -39.95 -28.87
N ARG A 527 -26.46 -41.11 -28.39
CA ARG A 527 -26.70 -42.35 -29.13
C ARG A 527 -28.19 -42.58 -29.02
N SER A 528 -28.91 -42.21 -30.07
CA SER A 528 -30.29 -42.59 -30.31
C SER A 528 -30.40 -44.11 -30.17
N SER A 529 -30.89 -44.59 -29.02
CA SER A 529 -31.49 -45.92 -28.92
C SER A 529 -32.85 -45.87 -29.62
N ALA A 530 -32.82 -45.81 -30.96
CA ALA A 530 -34.00 -45.87 -31.83
C ALA A 530 -34.60 -47.29 -31.92
N MET A 531 -34.41 -48.14 -30.90
CA MET A 531 -34.98 -49.49 -30.87
C MET A 531 -35.38 -49.83 -29.44
N SER A 532 -36.56 -49.35 -29.01
CA SER A 532 -37.43 -49.96 -27.96
C SER A 532 -38.40 -48.93 -27.34
N THR A 533 -39.20 -48.22 -28.14
CA THR A 533 -40.20 -47.27 -27.58
C THR A 533 -41.56 -47.33 -28.27
N GLU A 534 -42.01 -48.52 -28.67
CA GLU A 534 -43.35 -48.72 -29.23
C GLU A 534 -44.44 -49.13 -28.22
N ARG A 535 -44.17 -49.17 -26.90
CA ARG A 535 -45.18 -49.63 -25.91
C ARG A 535 -45.27 -48.86 -24.58
N SER A 536 -45.05 -47.55 -24.55
CA SER A 536 -45.31 -46.75 -23.34
C SER A 536 -46.36 -45.64 -23.54
N SER A 537 -47.18 -45.47 -22.52
CA SER A 537 -48.35 -44.58 -22.48
C SER A 537 -47.95 -43.08 -22.52
N ILE A 538 -48.88 -42.21 -22.89
CA ILE A 538 -48.61 -40.75 -23.05
C ILE A 538 -48.14 -40.11 -21.73
N ASN A 539 -48.67 -40.55 -20.58
CA ASN A 539 -48.22 -40.10 -19.26
C ASN A 539 -46.81 -40.60 -18.91
N GLU A 540 -46.43 -41.82 -19.33
CA GLU A 540 -45.03 -42.28 -19.23
C GLU A 540 -44.12 -41.46 -20.13
N LYS A 541 -44.57 -41.03 -21.32
CA LYS A 541 -43.76 -40.15 -22.19
C LYS A 541 -43.55 -38.77 -21.60
N THR A 542 -44.53 -38.19 -20.91
CA THR A 542 -44.38 -36.89 -20.22
C THR A 542 -43.52 -37.02 -18.97
N ALA A 543 -43.70 -38.09 -18.18
CA ALA A 543 -42.86 -38.39 -17.02
C ALA A 543 -41.42 -38.77 -17.43
N LEU A 544 -41.21 -39.52 -18.52
CA LEU A 544 -39.89 -39.81 -19.11
C LEU A 544 -39.28 -38.61 -19.82
N ALA A 545 -40.07 -37.66 -20.31
CA ALA A 545 -39.56 -36.39 -20.86
C ALA A 545 -39.09 -35.45 -19.73
N LEU A 546 -39.80 -35.42 -18.60
CA LEU A 546 -39.39 -34.67 -17.40
C LEU A 546 -38.17 -35.34 -16.72
N LYS A 547 -38.22 -36.66 -16.53
CA LYS A 547 -37.16 -37.52 -15.98
C LYS A 547 -35.99 -37.76 -16.94
N GLY A 548 -36.19 -37.49 -18.23
CA GLY A 548 -35.14 -37.52 -19.26
C GLY A 548 -34.31 -36.23 -19.30
N ASN A 549 -34.84 -35.14 -18.74
CA ASN A 549 -34.15 -33.85 -18.67
C ASN A 549 -33.29 -33.69 -17.41
N LEU A 550 -33.65 -34.31 -16.28
CA LEU A 550 -32.96 -34.20 -14.99
C LEU A 550 -32.53 -35.58 -14.45
N THR A 551 -31.38 -35.65 -13.80
CA THR A 551 -30.85 -36.85 -13.10
C THR A 551 -31.56 -37.05 -11.76
N ASN A 552 -31.60 -38.26 -11.16
CA ASN A 552 -32.24 -38.41 -9.85
C ASN A 552 -31.46 -37.65 -8.76
N PHE A 553 -30.15 -37.41 -8.96
CA PHE A 553 -29.39 -36.45 -8.15
C PHE A 553 -30.02 -35.04 -8.18
N GLU A 554 -30.30 -34.50 -9.37
CA GLU A 554 -30.93 -33.18 -9.54
C GLU A 554 -32.34 -33.14 -8.92
N ILE A 555 -33.11 -34.22 -9.04
CA ILE A 555 -34.46 -34.33 -8.48
C ILE A 555 -34.42 -34.40 -6.94
N SER A 556 -33.49 -35.18 -6.37
CA SER A 556 -33.41 -35.42 -4.92
C SER A 556 -32.80 -34.24 -4.17
N THR A 557 -31.84 -33.55 -4.77
CA THR A 557 -31.11 -32.44 -4.13
C THR A 557 -31.63 -31.06 -4.53
N GLY A 558 -32.38 -30.96 -5.63
CA GLY A 558 -32.76 -29.69 -6.25
C GLY A 558 -31.61 -28.93 -6.91
N ALA A 559 -30.39 -29.49 -6.94
CA ALA A 559 -29.21 -28.83 -7.47
C ALA A 559 -29.07 -29.05 -8.99
N GLU A 560 -29.49 -28.07 -9.80
CA GLU A 560 -29.38 -28.14 -11.26
C GLU A 560 -27.90 -28.11 -11.73
N LEU A 561 -27.45 -29.18 -12.40
CA LEU A 561 -26.05 -29.31 -12.83
C LEU A 561 -25.71 -28.40 -14.01
N ARG A 562 -26.69 -28.15 -14.91
CA ARG A 562 -26.48 -27.43 -16.17
C ARG A 562 -26.57 -25.90 -16.03
N THR A 563 -27.33 -25.39 -15.06
CA THR A 563 -27.62 -23.95 -14.89
C THR A 563 -26.77 -23.29 -13.79
N ARG A 564 -25.76 -24.02 -13.28
CA ARG A 564 -24.80 -23.45 -12.34
C ARG A 564 -23.83 -22.50 -13.08
N PHE A 565 -24.03 -21.21 -12.86
CA PHE A 565 -23.15 -20.12 -13.29
C PHE A 565 -22.39 -19.57 -12.09
N GLY A 566 -21.18 -19.08 -12.33
CA GLY A 566 -20.31 -18.49 -11.32
C GLY A 566 -18.84 -18.62 -11.70
N LEU A 567 -18.00 -18.36 -10.70
CA LEU A 567 -16.56 -18.56 -10.76
C LEU A 567 -16.24 -20.05 -10.59
N ILE A 568 -16.38 -20.82 -11.67
CA ILE A 568 -16.19 -22.28 -11.68
C ILE A 568 -15.59 -22.66 -13.03
N SER A 569 -14.57 -23.51 -13.04
CA SER A 569 -13.99 -24.03 -14.29
C SER A 569 -15.00 -24.89 -15.05
N ASP A 570 -14.85 -25.00 -16.37
CA ASP A 570 -15.74 -25.88 -17.15
C ASP A 570 -15.55 -27.36 -16.78
N TYR A 571 -16.64 -28.12 -16.72
CA TYR A 571 -16.62 -29.55 -16.42
C TYR A 571 -17.77 -30.28 -17.10
N ASN A 572 -17.61 -31.59 -17.28
CA ASN A 572 -18.66 -32.44 -17.82
C ASN A 572 -19.76 -32.59 -16.78
N ASN A 573 -20.93 -32.02 -16.99
CA ASN A 573 -22.05 -32.13 -16.03
C ASN A 573 -22.61 -33.56 -15.96
N TYR A 574 -22.59 -34.28 -17.08
CA TYR A 574 -23.28 -35.58 -17.22
C TYR A 574 -22.38 -36.66 -17.83
N VAL A 575 -22.65 -37.91 -17.45
CA VAL A 575 -22.11 -39.11 -18.13
C VAL A 575 -23.28 -39.96 -18.60
N TYR A 576 -23.17 -40.55 -19.79
CA TYR A 576 -24.21 -41.41 -20.35
C TYR A 576 -23.75 -42.86 -20.34
N PHE A 577 -24.45 -43.72 -19.59
CA PHE A 577 -24.26 -45.18 -19.62
C PHE A 577 -25.50 -45.83 -20.21
N LYS A 578 -25.31 -46.63 -21.28
CA LYS A 578 -26.37 -47.40 -21.94
C LYS A 578 -27.63 -46.56 -22.28
N GLY A 579 -27.44 -45.29 -22.66
CA GLY A 579 -28.54 -44.38 -23.04
C GLY A 579 -29.21 -43.63 -21.87
N MET A 580 -28.89 -43.97 -20.61
CA MET A 580 -29.38 -43.24 -19.43
C MET A 580 -28.41 -42.12 -19.04
N LYS A 581 -28.95 -41.01 -18.54
CA LYS A 581 -28.23 -39.79 -18.13
C LYS A 581 -27.91 -39.84 -16.64
N PHE A 582 -26.63 -39.67 -16.27
CA PHE A 582 -26.15 -39.70 -14.88
C PHE A 582 -25.41 -38.41 -14.55
N ALA A 583 -25.43 -38.02 -13.28
CA ALA A 583 -24.57 -36.95 -12.76
C ALA A 583 -23.12 -37.44 -12.75
N SER A 584 -22.23 -36.70 -13.41
CA SER A 584 -20.80 -37.03 -13.36
C SER A 584 -20.22 -36.77 -11.97
N ALA A 585 -19.07 -37.37 -11.66
CA ALA A 585 -18.33 -37.03 -10.43
C ALA A 585 -18.06 -35.52 -10.31
N ASP A 586 -17.59 -34.90 -11.41
CA ASP A 586 -17.42 -33.45 -11.45
C ASP A 586 -18.75 -32.70 -11.25
N GLY A 587 -19.86 -33.19 -11.78
CA GLY A 587 -21.19 -32.62 -11.61
C GLY A 587 -21.63 -32.62 -10.15
N VAL A 588 -21.46 -33.74 -9.44
CA VAL A 588 -21.80 -33.87 -8.02
C VAL A 588 -20.92 -32.94 -7.17
N TYR A 589 -19.61 -32.99 -7.38
CA TYR A 589 -18.67 -32.18 -6.60
C TYR A 589 -18.78 -30.68 -6.90
N CYS A 590 -18.84 -30.29 -8.17
CA CYS A 590 -19.05 -28.90 -8.57
C CYS A 590 -20.43 -28.37 -8.22
N SER A 591 -21.38 -29.24 -7.86
CA SER A 591 -22.66 -28.88 -7.26
C SER A 591 -22.60 -28.63 -5.76
N GLY A 592 -21.43 -28.82 -5.15
CA GLY A 592 -21.20 -28.59 -3.73
C GLY A 592 -21.47 -29.81 -2.86
N TYR A 593 -21.49 -31.03 -3.41
CA TYR A 593 -21.77 -32.24 -2.66
C TYR A 593 -20.59 -33.23 -2.68
N VAL A 594 -20.43 -33.97 -1.59
CA VAL A 594 -19.52 -35.12 -1.47
C VAL A 594 -20.23 -36.30 -0.84
N ILE A 595 -19.72 -37.50 -1.08
CA ILE A 595 -20.24 -38.74 -0.50
C ILE A 595 -19.34 -39.14 0.67
N VAL A 596 -19.91 -39.22 1.87
CA VAL A 596 -19.27 -39.64 3.10
C VAL A 596 -19.46 -41.15 3.27
N ASN A 597 -18.35 -41.89 3.36
CA ASN A 597 -18.27 -43.34 3.53
C ASN A 597 -19.16 -44.15 2.56
N GLY A 598 -19.39 -43.65 1.35
CA GLY A 598 -20.24 -44.29 0.35
C GLY A 598 -21.73 -44.37 0.69
N LYS A 599 -22.17 -43.77 1.81
CA LYS A 599 -23.52 -43.94 2.38
C LYS A 599 -24.33 -42.65 2.44
N PHE A 600 -23.68 -41.50 2.59
CA PHE A 600 -24.38 -40.23 2.77
C PHE A 600 -23.84 -39.18 1.80
N LEU A 601 -24.74 -38.54 1.06
CA LEU A 601 -24.46 -37.36 0.25
C LEU A 601 -24.63 -36.12 1.12
N VAL A 602 -23.57 -35.32 1.21
CA VAL A 602 -23.44 -34.21 2.15
C VAL A 602 -23.01 -32.96 1.40
N ASP A 603 -23.67 -31.84 1.70
CA ASP A 603 -23.24 -30.54 1.21
C ASP A 603 -21.87 -30.17 1.83
N THR A 604 -20.89 -29.86 0.97
CA THR A 604 -19.53 -29.45 1.36
C THR A 604 -19.50 -28.26 2.31
N THR A 605 -20.45 -27.33 2.20
CA THR A 605 -20.56 -26.18 3.11
C THR A 605 -20.98 -26.59 4.52
N HIS A 606 -21.66 -27.73 4.66
CA HIS A 606 -22.12 -28.26 5.94
C HIS A 606 -21.08 -29.15 6.63
N LEU A 607 -20.03 -29.60 5.93
CA LEU A 607 -19.00 -30.49 6.51
C LEU A 607 -18.30 -29.87 7.73
N LEU A 608 -18.00 -28.57 7.70
CA LEU A 608 -17.40 -27.87 8.84
C LEU A 608 -18.37 -27.88 10.05
N SER A 609 -19.65 -27.61 9.80
CA SER A 609 -20.69 -27.66 10.82
C SER A 609 -20.86 -29.08 11.39
N ILE A 610 -20.79 -30.12 10.56
CA ILE A 610 -20.85 -31.52 11.01
C ILE A 610 -19.64 -31.86 11.88
N ALA A 611 -18.44 -31.46 11.49
CA ALA A 611 -17.23 -31.67 12.27
C ALA A 611 -17.32 -30.96 13.64
N MET A 612 -17.86 -29.75 13.69
CA MET A 612 -18.10 -29.00 14.93
C MET A 612 -19.18 -29.64 15.81
N ILE A 613 -20.29 -30.12 15.23
CA ILE A 613 -21.33 -30.87 15.96
C ILE A 613 -20.73 -32.13 16.59
N LYS A 614 -19.86 -32.85 15.86
CA LYS A 614 -19.18 -34.04 16.39
C LYS A 614 -18.18 -33.69 17.50
N ALA A 615 -17.38 -32.65 17.32
CA ALA A 615 -16.37 -32.22 18.29
C ALA A 615 -16.99 -31.69 19.59
N THR A 616 -18.09 -30.95 19.51
CA THR A 616 -18.76 -30.35 20.67
C THR A 616 -19.78 -31.27 21.32
N GLY A 617 -20.18 -32.36 20.66
CA GLY A 617 -21.26 -33.23 21.11
C GLY A 617 -22.65 -32.57 21.13
N SER A 618 -22.79 -31.38 20.51
CA SER A 618 -24.01 -30.57 20.55
C SER A 618 -24.44 -30.12 19.16
N ARG A 619 -25.76 -30.03 18.95
CA ARG A 619 -26.36 -29.60 17.68
C ARG A 619 -26.34 -28.08 17.57
N LEU A 620 -25.25 -27.54 17.04
CA LEU A 620 -25.05 -26.09 16.83
C LEU A 620 -25.93 -25.52 15.72
N THR A 621 -26.25 -26.33 14.69
CA THR A 621 -27.10 -25.94 13.56
C THR A 621 -27.79 -27.16 12.96
N ASN A 622 -28.92 -26.95 12.28
CA ASN A 622 -29.66 -28.02 11.61
C ASN A 622 -29.02 -28.33 10.26
N VAL A 623 -28.36 -29.49 10.17
CA VAL A 623 -27.73 -29.98 8.94
C VAL A 623 -28.50 -31.19 8.43
N TYR A 624 -28.82 -31.21 7.14
CA TYR A 624 -29.49 -32.32 6.48
C TYR A 624 -28.53 -33.02 5.51
N VAL A 625 -28.64 -34.35 5.41
CA VAL A 625 -27.86 -35.23 4.53
C VAL A 625 -28.77 -36.20 3.81
N TYR A 626 -28.39 -36.68 2.62
CA TYR A 626 -29.18 -37.63 1.85
C TYR A 626 -28.53 -39.01 1.89
N GLU A 627 -29.31 -40.08 2.00
CA GLU A 627 -28.78 -41.45 1.94
C GLU A 627 -28.51 -41.85 0.48
N VAL A 628 -27.40 -42.56 0.26
CA VAL A 628 -26.97 -43.09 -1.03
C VAL A 628 -27.02 -44.62 -0.97
N GLU A 629 -27.80 -45.21 -1.88
CA GLU A 629 -27.88 -46.67 -2.07
C GLU A 629 -27.31 -47.03 -3.44
N GLY A 630 -26.09 -47.58 -3.46
CA GLY A 630 -25.39 -47.88 -4.71
C GLY A 630 -25.05 -46.60 -5.49
N ASN A 631 -25.73 -46.38 -6.62
CA ASN A 631 -25.58 -45.17 -7.43
C ASN A 631 -26.80 -44.23 -7.32
N THR A 632 -27.82 -44.54 -6.52
CA THR A 632 -29.06 -43.74 -6.40
C THR A 632 -29.10 -42.96 -5.10
N VAL A 633 -29.55 -41.70 -5.16
CA VAL A 633 -29.78 -40.82 -4.01
C VAL A 633 -31.24 -40.95 -3.57
N LYS A 634 -31.50 -41.10 -2.26
CA LYS A 634 -32.87 -41.05 -1.73
C LYS A 634 -33.41 -39.62 -1.73
N GLU A 635 -34.69 -39.46 -2.05
CA GLU A 635 -35.37 -38.16 -2.06
C GLU A 635 -35.57 -37.58 -0.63
N THR A 636 -35.56 -38.42 0.40
CA THR A 636 -35.74 -37.98 1.80
C THR A 636 -34.41 -37.59 2.44
N SER A 637 -34.32 -36.35 2.93
CA SER A 637 -33.18 -35.88 3.71
C SER A 637 -33.29 -36.29 5.18
N ARG A 638 -32.15 -36.51 5.83
CA ARG A 638 -32.01 -36.92 7.23
C ARG A 638 -31.25 -35.85 8.02
N LEU A 639 -31.76 -35.50 9.20
CA LEU A 639 -31.09 -34.57 10.10
C LEU A 639 -29.85 -35.21 10.74
N VAL A 640 -28.75 -34.45 10.81
CA VAL A 640 -27.49 -34.87 11.43
C VAL A 640 -27.51 -34.65 12.94
N TYR A 641 -27.10 -35.67 13.68
CA TYR A 641 -26.86 -35.68 15.11
C TYR A 641 -25.38 -35.97 15.41
N PRO A 642 -24.89 -35.70 16.63
CA PRO A 642 -23.51 -36.03 17.02
C PRO A 642 -23.12 -37.51 16.80
N GLU A 643 -24.10 -38.43 16.83
CA GLU A 643 -23.89 -39.86 16.61
C GLU A 643 -24.05 -40.30 15.14
N THR A 644 -24.44 -39.39 14.23
CA THR A 644 -24.71 -39.75 12.82
C THR A 644 -23.44 -40.12 12.05
N PHE A 645 -22.31 -39.47 12.35
CA PHE A 645 -21.02 -39.76 11.72
C PHE A 645 -19.95 -40.11 12.76
N THR A 646 -19.10 -41.07 12.45
CA THR A 646 -17.84 -41.32 13.17
C THR A 646 -16.73 -40.43 12.61
N TRP A 647 -15.66 -40.21 13.37
CA TRP A 647 -14.47 -39.51 12.85
C TRP A 647 -13.86 -40.22 11.64
N SER A 648 -13.91 -41.57 11.63
CA SER A 648 -13.54 -42.36 10.45
C SER A 648 -14.42 -42.07 9.25
N ASP A 649 -15.74 -41.89 9.41
CA ASP A 649 -16.62 -41.59 8.28
C ASP A 649 -16.24 -40.27 7.61
N LEU A 650 -15.97 -39.23 8.41
CA LEU A 650 -15.58 -37.90 7.92
C LEU A 650 -14.22 -37.88 7.20
N TRP A 651 -13.38 -38.89 7.41
CA TRP A 651 -12.11 -39.07 6.69
C TRP A 651 -12.30 -39.77 5.32
N HIS A 652 -13.39 -40.52 5.15
CA HIS A 652 -13.69 -41.26 3.92
C HIS A 652 -14.62 -40.46 3.01
N LEU A 653 -14.12 -39.34 2.49
CA LEU A 653 -14.83 -38.52 1.51
C LEU A 653 -14.55 -39.03 0.09
N ASN A 654 -15.60 -39.21 -0.71
CA ASN A 654 -15.50 -39.66 -2.10
C ASN A 654 -16.51 -38.93 -2.99
N VAL A 655 -16.33 -39.06 -4.31
CA VAL A 655 -17.24 -38.57 -5.33
C VAL A 655 -17.38 -39.65 -6.39
N THR A 656 -18.60 -40.12 -6.64
CA THR A 656 -18.91 -41.16 -7.63
C THR A 656 -20.00 -40.68 -8.58
N VAL A 657 -20.18 -41.38 -9.70
CA VAL A 657 -21.28 -41.14 -10.62
C VAL A 657 -22.58 -41.52 -9.94
N LEU A 658 -23.56 -40.61 -9.91
CA LEU A 658 -24.88 -40.84 -9.34
C LEU A 658 -25.94 -40.86 -10.44
N LEU A 659 -26.85 -41.83 -10.36
CA LEU A 659 -28.03 -41.99 -11.20
C LEU A 659 -29.14 -41.07 -10.69
#